data_AF-A0A7V9UL93-F1
#
_entry.id   AF-A0A7V9UL93-F1
#
_cell.length_a   1.000
_cell.length_b   1.000
_cell.length_c   1.000
_cell.angle_alpha   90.00
_cell.angle_beta   90.00
_cell.angle_gamma   90.00
#
_symmetry.space_group_name_H-M   'P 1'
#
loop_
_entity.id
_entity.type
_entity.pdbx_description
1 polymer ?
#
loop_
_entity_poly.entity_id
_entity_poly.type
_entity_poly.pdbx_seq_one_letter_code
_entity_poly.pdbx_strand_id
1 'polypeptide(L)'
;MSYQAPERSRCPICRAEVLPGKGVCGVCGSNLDESLAEQIRSVNYLLSELPRWENEDLLGLEQARELRESYERRREELRAQLNSSHRRASPRVPPPADSSPRATKPESPRRSLLATLADPRTIRILLYSGAAMLVVGVVIWLRDILYLKLQEPIIQATLLAIGTIAITFSGWLTILRTRLLLTGRALTLIGSLLVPVNFWFLARSGLFDDGGRAWLVCAICALLYALTAVILREKLYVYLASLATISTVWAIIYRVEHEAFGLYTLALMIVSLAFLHLSRLFLARNDAGRWTMDDGQAPGIVPPSSIAHRSSSGVSRLSYELWGTPLVHVALAGATLSLLFYMPLRFGSSPSFSDGLFHLRAREYDAGTAILLFAAIAYATWFTGRRIFTQRRAPLYTTSALALFCIESLVADGLRLSGSTQLLLLASTAFIIALTARSLESDAIALALHRASLTVIVVLAAVTYPVISIAPASPFAHSLILIFLASTYAVSGSLRFDEESAGETLAHVSLAYTLASLFVVQAIIHLRVGDPLLLAPSVVFGTTGVLLLGASLRVKAQERVRYFRAGLFALIVAFVLAALHAGYDPVSDIELYTSPVAILLLFVAYLGLRGSWIESAWDMSLLLWAGSVLLAAPLLLHALQYRLLLDVPAPWRDLMALCASLALVIFGVVERLRAPVIIGATALALELSSLALTSVDWVQIPLKVYLISTGALILLIWGLLEFRHEQILRVRERLNERRETARERFGEWR
;
A
#
# COMPACT_ATOMS: atom_id res chain seq x y z
N MET A 1 37.82 62.04 -14.39
CA MET A 1 37.59 60.83 -13.57
C MET A 1 36.10 60.75 -13.25
N SER A 2 35.34 59.95 -13.99
CA SER A 2 33.91 59.73 -13.75
C SER A 2 33.73 58.64 -12.69
N TYR A 3 33.13 58.97 -11.56
CA TYR A 3 32.70 57.99 -10.55
C TYR A 3 31.62 57.09 -11.18
N GLN A 4 31.98 55.86 -11.56
CA GLN A 4 31.01 54.83 -11.88
C GLN A 4 30.32 54.42 -10.57
N ALA A 5 29.02 54.63 -10.49
CA ALA A 5 28.21 54.14 -9.39
C ALA A 5 28.29 52.61 -9.35
N PRO A 6 28.48 51.98 -8.17
CA PRO A 6 28.58 50.53 -8.06
C PRO A 6 27.30 49.85 -8.56
N GLU A 7 27.45 48.85 -9.43
CA GLU A 7 26.35 48.04 -9.94
C GLU A 7 25.54 47.41 -8.78
N ARG A 8 24.23 47.64 -8.77
CA ARG A 8 23.33 47.10 -7.75
C ARG A 8 23.13 45.60 -7.99
N SER A 9 23.69 44.76 -7.13
CA SER A 9 23.48 43.31 -7.16
C SER A 9 22.07 42.94 -6.66
N ARG A 10 21.38 42.05 -7.38
CA ARG A 10 20.08 41.46 -6.99
C ARG A 10 20.26 40.03 -6.47
N CYS A 11 19.49 39.64 -5.47
CA CYS A 11 19.53 38.29 -4.90
C CYS A 11 19.08 37.24 -5.93
N PRO A 12 19.81 36.12 -6.13
CA PRO A 12 19.46 35.12 -7.14
C PRO A 12 18.16 34.35 -6.80
N ILE A 13 17.78 34.26 -5.53
CA ILE A 13 16.61 33.51 -5.08
C ILE A 13 15.33 34.36 -5.17
N CYS A 14 15.33 35.53 -4.53
CA CYS A 14 14.12 36.36 -4.42
C CYS A 14 14.16 37.64 -5.28
N ARG A 15 15.25 37.90 -6.02
CA ARG A 15 15.48 39.08 -6.87
C ARG A 15 15.45 40.44 -6.17
N ALA A 16 15.36 40.48 -4.84
CA ALA A 16 15.45 41.71 -4.07
C ALA A 16 16.82 42.38 -4.24
N GLU A 17 16.86 43.72 -4.25
CA GLU A 17 18.11 44.47 -4.25
C GLU A 17 18.89 44.20 -2.96
N VAL A 18 20.16 43.85 -3.10
CA VAL A 18 21.03 43.57 -1.97
C VAL A 18 21.89 44.80 -1.72
N LEU A 19 21.92 45.24 -0.47
CA LEU A 19 22.83 46.29 -0.02
C LEU A 19 24.28 45.82 -0.21
N PRO A 20 25.14 46.58 -0.91
CA PRO A 20 26.53 46.22 -1.13
C PRO A 20 27.24 46.01 0.22
N GLY A 21 27.97 44.90 0.34
CA GLY A 21 28.71 44.52 1.55
C GLY A 21 27.98 43.62 2.56
N LYS A 22 26.70 43.27 2.34
CA LYS A 22 26.01 42.26 3.16
C LYS A 22 26.01 40.91 2.46
N GLY A 23 26.72 39.94 3.03
CA GLY A 23 26.77 38.56 2.56
C GLY A 23 25.45 37.79 2.69
N VAL A 24 24.36 38.38 3.17
CA VAL A 24 23.07 37.70 3.31
C VAL A 24 21.95 38.58 2.77
N CYS A 25 21.07 38.01 1.95
CA CYS A 25 19.90 38.72 1.43
C CYS A 25 18.93 39.06 2.57
N GLY A 26 18.64 40.35 2.77
CA GLY A 26 17.74 40.81 3.84
C GLY A 26 16.28 40.37 3.69
N VAL A 27 15.86 39.90 2.51
CA VAL A 27 14.46 39.49 2.25
C VAL A 27 14.25 37.99 2.48
N CYS A 28 15.13 37.14 1.96
CA CYS A 28 14.95 35.68 2.03
C CYS A 28 15.97 34.96 2.93
N GLY A 29 16.97 35.67 3.46
CA GLY A 29 17.98 35.09 4.35
C GLY A 29 19.04 34.23 3.63
N SER A 30 19.08 34.22 2.30
CA SER A 30 20.07 33.44 1.54
C SER A 30 21.47 34.06 1.68
N ASN A 31 22.45 33.23 2.00
CA ASN A 31 23.85 33.65 2.09
C ASN A 31 24.42 33.79 0.66
N LEU A 32 24.76 35.01 0.27
CA LEU A 32 25.32 35.40 -1.03
C LEU A 32 26.78 34.96 -1.21
N ASP A 33 27.43 34.44 -0.15
CA ASP A 33 28.66 33.65 -0.26
C ASP A 33 28.44 32.27 -0.96
N GLU A 34 27.23 32.01 -1.47
CA GLU A 34 26.91 30.88 -2.35
C GLU A 34 27.85 30.72 -3.55
N SER A 35 28.67 31.73 -3.89
CA SER A 35 29.69 31.63 -4.95
C SER A 35 30.65 30.45 -4.78
N LEU A 36 31.06 30.10 -3.55
CA LEU A 36 31.95 28.94 -3.32
C LEU A 36 31.23 27.61 -3.49
N ALA A 37 29.99 27.51 -3.00
CA ALA A 37 29.17 26.31 -3.16
C ALA A 37 28.75 26.10 -4.62
N GLU A 38 28.55 27.18 -5.36
CA GLU A 38 28.28 27.17 -6.79
C GLU A 38 29.53 26.81 -7.60
N GLN A 39 30.71 27.34 -7.24
CA GLN A 39 31.99 26.93 -7.83
C GLN A 39 32.32 25.46 -7.56
N ILE A 40 32.02 24.92 -6.38
CA ILE A 40 32.18 23.48 -6.12
C ILE A 40 31.21 22.67 -6.99
N ARG A 41 29.97 23.15 -7.19
CA ARG A 41 29.01 22.50 -8.09
C ARG A 41 29.48 22.52 -9.54
N SER A 42 30.05 23.63 -10.03
CA SER A 42 30.57 23.73 -11.40
C SER A 42 31.80 22.84 -11.62
N VAL A 43 32.73 22.77 -10.66
CA VAL A 43 33.90 21.89 -10.77
C VAL A 43 33.49 20.41 -10.71
N ASN A 44 32.54 20.03 -9.85
CA ASN A 44 32.01 18.67 -9.83
C ASN A 44 31.33 18.28 -11.15
N TYR A 45 30.65 19.24 -11.78
CA TYR A 45 30.06 19.04 -13.10
C TYR A 45 31.15 18.79 -14.16
N LEU A 46 32.20 19.63 -14.21
CA LEU A 46 33.32 19.46 -15.15
C LEU A 46 34.04 18.11 -14.97
N LEU A 47 34.27 17.70 -13.71
CA LEU A 47 34.84 16.37 -13.40
C LEU A 47 33.95 15.21 -13.88
N SER A 48 32.63 15.38 -13.84
CA SER A 48 31.70 14.34 -14.31
C SER A 48 31.59 14.24 -15.83
N GLU A 49 31.92 15.31 -16.56
CA GLU A 49 31.87 15.34 -18.03
C GLU A 49 33.18 14.84 -18.67
N LEU A 50 34.32 14.94 -18.00
CA LEU A 50 35.63 14.52 -18.52
C LEU A 50 35.66 13.08 -19.08
N PRO A 51 35.11 12.05 -18.40
CA PRO A 51 35.06 10.69 -18.97
C PRO A 51 34.21 10.59 -20.23
N ARG A 52 33.18 11.42 -20.38
CA ARG A 52 32.35 11.45 -21.57
C ARG A 52 33.12 12.05 -22.74
N TRP A 53 33.83 13.16 -22.51
CA TRP A 53 34.69 13.78 -23.54
C TRP A 53 35.84 12.88 -23.98
N GLU A 54 36.39 12.09 -23.05
CA GLU A 54 37.39 11.04 -23.33
C GLU A 54 36.79 9.92 -24.20
N ASN A 55 35.56 9.46 -23.93
CA ASN A 55 34.89 8.41 -24.71
C ASN A 55 34.37 8.88 -26.08
N GLU A 56 34.08 10.16 -26.23
CA GLU A 56 33.64 10.79 -27.49
C GLU A 56 34.83 11.22 -28.37
N ASP A 57 36.08 10.91 -27.97
CA ASP A 57 37.32 11.34 -28.63
C ASP A 57 37.45 12.88 -28.81
N LEU A 58 36.71 13.65 -28.00
CA LEU A 58 36.76 15.12 -28.01
C LEU A 58 38.02 15.66 -27.31
N LEU A 59 38.58 14.87 -26.41
CA LEU A 59 39.83 15.14 -25.71
C LEU A 59 40.72 13.91 -25.81
N GLY A 60 41.99 14.11 -26.18
CA GLY A 60 42.99 13.05 -26.11
C GLY A 60 43.15 12.58 -24.66
N LEU A 61 43.49 11.29 -24.49
CA LEU A 61 43.57 10.64 -23.18
C LEU A 61 44.53 11.36 -22.20
N GLU A 62 45.63 11.92 -22.70
CA GLU A 62 46.55 12.77 -21.92
C GLU A 62 45.90 14.10 -21.48
N GLN A 63 45.20 14.79 -22.38
CA GLN A 63 44.53 16.06 -22.05
C GLN A 63 43.39 15.85 -21.05
N ALA A 64 42.63 14.75 -21.19
CA ALA A 64 41.58 14.39 -20.25
C ALA A 64 42.17 14.11 -18.85
N ARG A 65 43.33 13.46 -18.76
CA ARG A 65 44.03 13.21 -17.50
C ARG A 65 44.53 14.51 -16.86
N GLU A 66 45.16 15.40 -17.62
CA GLU A 66 45.64 16.70 -17.11
C GLU A 66 44.48 17.58 -16.58
N LEU A 67 43.38 17.65 -17.33
CA LEU A 67 42.18 18.39 -16.92
C LEU A 67 41.54 17.79 -15.66
N ARG A 68 41.51 16.46 -15.55
CA ARG A 68 41.00 15.76 -14.36
C ARG A 68 41.82 16.13 -13.13
N GLU A 69 43.14 16.03 -13.20
CA GLU A 69 44.03 16.41 -12.10
C GLU A 69 43.88 17.91 -11.72
N SER A 70 43.75 18.80 -12.70
CA SER A 70 43.56 20.24 -12.47
C SER A 70 42.22 20.54 -11.77
N TYR A 71 41.12 19.94 -12.21
CA TYR A 71 39.81 20.16 -11.60
C TYR A 71 39.68 19.51 -10.22
N GLU A 72 40.30 18.35 -9.99
CA GLU A 72 40.33 17.73 -8.65
C GLU A 72 41.08 18.62 -7.66
N ARG A 73 42.24 19.17 -8.05
CA ARG A 73 42.99 20.13 -7.25
C ARG A 73 42.15 21.37 -6.94
N ARG A 74 41.45 21.92 -7.93
CA ARG A 74 40.58 23.09 -7.74
C ARG A 74 39.41 22.80 -6.81
N ARG A 75 38.81 21.61 -6.89
CA ARG A 75 37.74 21.17 -5.99
C ARG A 75 38.20 21.12 -4.54
N GLU A 76 39.40 20.60 -4.31
CA GLU A 76 39.99 20.52 -2.97
C GLU A 76 40.33 21.90 -2.40
N GLU A 77 40.89 22.80 -3.21
CA GLU A 77 41.10 24.20 -2.82
C GLU A 77 39.80 24.88 -2.39
N LEU A 78 38.73 24.73 -3.18
CA LEU A 78 37.44 25.34 -2.88
C LEU A 78 36.80 24.75 -1.62
N ARG A 79 36.94 23.44 -1.37
CA ARG A 79 36.50 22.80 -0.13
C ARG A 79 37.30 23.29 1.08
N ALA A 80 38.61 23.45 0.95
CA ALA A 80 39.45 24.00 2.00
C ALA A 80 39.07 25.45 2.33
N GLN A 81 38.79 26.27 1.31
CA GLN A 81 38.29 27.64 1.48
C GLN A 81 36.93 27.64 2.19
N LEU A 82 35.97 26.84 1.75
CA LEU A 82 34.65 26.74 2.38
C LEU A 82 34.75 26.33 3.86
N ASN A 83 35.60 25.35 4.17
CA ASN A 83 35.84 24.92 5.55
C ASN A 83 36.51 26.02 6.38
N SER A 84 37.46 26.76 5.81
CA SER A 84 38.11 27.89 6.49
C SER A 84 37.15 29.05 6.75
N SER A 85 36.25 29.34 5.81
CA SER A 85 35.19 30.34 5.95
C SER A 85 34.19 29.91 7.01
N HIS A 86 33.80 28.65 7.05
CA HIS A 86 32.90 28.14 8.08
C HIS A 86 33.53 28.20 9.48
N ARG A 87 34.83 27.90 9.59
CA ARG A 87 35.58 27.98 10.85
C ARG A 87 35.78 29.42 11.33
N ARG A 88 35.89 30.41 10.42
CA ARG A 88 35.92 31.84 10.76
C ARG A 88 34.54 32.42 11.08
N ALA A 89 33.49 31.93 10.41
CA ALA A 89 32.12 32.40 10.59
C ALA A 89 31.43 31.80 11.81
N SER A 90 31.97 30.72 12.40
CA SER A 90 31.53 30.25 13.71
C SER A 90 31.99 31.26 14.76
N PRO A 91 31.11 32.15 15.26
CA PRO A 91 31.51 33.12 16.28
C PRO A 91 31.96 32.31 17.49
N ARG A 92 33.08 32.70 18.12
CA ARG A 92 33.38 32.25 19.48
C ARG A 92 32.15 32.62 20.31
N VAL A 93 31.38 31.62 20.70
CA VAL A 93 30.18 31.76 21.52
C VAL A 93 30.61 32.48 22.80
N PRO A 94 30.25 33.76 23.03
CA PRO A 94 30.35 34.32 24.36
C PRO A 94 29.44 33.50 25.28
N PRO A 95 29.79 33.35 26.57
CA PRO A 95 29.00 32.60 27.53
C PRO A 95 27.53 33.03 27.47
N PRO A 96 26.59 32.07 27.61
CA PRO A 96 25.21 32.23 27.19
C PRO A 96 24.54 33.41 27.90
N ALA A 97 24.31 34.49 27.14
CA ALA A 97 23.34 35.52 27.48
C ALA A 97 21.95 35.06 27.00
N ASP A 98 20.95 35.34 27.82
CA ASP A 98 19.61 34.76 27.81
C ASP A 98 18.92 34.60 26.45
N SER A 99 18.19 33.50 26.38
CA SER A 99 17.33 33.00 25.32
C SER A 99 16.60 34.08 24.48
N SER A 100 17.08 34.31 23.26
CA SER A 100 16.22 34.88 22.21
C SER A 100 15.17 33.83 21.80
N PRO A 101 13.87 34.17 21.77
CA PRO A 101 12.80 33.24 21.44
C PRO A 101 12.99 32.68 20.03
N ARG A 102 13.25 31.36 19.96
CA ARG A 102 13.45 30.61 18.72
C ARG A 102 12.25 30.82 17.81
N ALA A 103 12.46 31.52 16.68
CA ALA A 103 11.43 31.79 15.69
C ALA A 103 10.75 30.48 15.27
N THR A 104 9.48 30.32 15.67
CA THR A 104 8.66 29.15 15.34
C THR A 104 8.42 29.13 13.84
N LYS A 105 8.76 28.00 13.20
CA LYS A 105 8.55 27.80 11.77
C LYS A 105 7.06 28.02 11.46
N PRO A 106 6.69 28.91 10.51
CA PRO A 106 5.29 29.23 10.24
C PRO A 106 4.52 27.96 9.88
N GLU A 107 3.48 27.69 10.66
CA GLU A 107 2.61 26.53 10.50
C GLU A 107 1.95 26.60 9.12
N SER A 108 2.10 25.54 8.32
CA SER A 108 1.52 25.53 6.97
C SER A 108 0.00 25.69 7.05
N PRO A 109 -0.62 26.61 6.29
CA PRO A 109 -2.04 26.89 6.40
C PRO A 109 -2.86 25.63 6.14
N ARG A 110 -3.76 25.30 7.08
CA ARG A 110 -4.67 24.14 7.01
C ARG A 110 -5.50 24.25 5.73
N ARG A 111 -5.42 23.22 4.87
CA ARG A 111 -6.23 23.15 3.64
C ARG A 111 -7.67 22.83 4.03
N SER A 112 -8.65 23.53 3.44
CA SER A 112 -10.07 23.26 3.68
C SER A 112 -10.49 21.90 3.13
N LEU A 113 -11.52 21.27 3.73
CA LEU A 113 -12.06 19.99 3.27
C LEU A 113 -12.47 20.02 1.79
N LEU A 114 -13.05 21.14 1.33
CA LEU A 114 -13.37 21.34 -0.09
C LEU A 114 -12.13 21.30 -0.99
N ALA A 115 -11.00 21.85 -0.54
CA ALA A 115 -9.74 21.77 -1.29
C ALA A 115 -9.13 20.36 -1.25
N THR A 116 -9.53 19.52 -0.29
CA THR A 116 -9.15 18.11 -0.23
C THR A 116 -10.04 17.24 -1.10
N LEU A 117 -11.35 17.48 -1.11
CA LEU A 117 -12.30 16.81 -2.01
C LEU A 117 -12.07 17.17 -3.48
N ALA A 118 -11.62 18.39 -3.76
CA ALA A 118 -11.23 18.83 -5.10
C ALA A 118 -9.89 18.23 -5.59
N ASP A 119 -9.21 17.42 -4.79
CA ASP A 119 -7.95 16.79 -5.22
C ASP A 119 -8.22 15.79 -6.37
N PRO A 120 -7.56 15.91 -7.54
CA PRO A 120 -7.82 15.05 -8.70
C PRO A 120 -7.60 13.56 -8.44
N ARG A 121 -6.86 13.19 -7.40
CA ARG A 121 -6.69 11.79 -6.98
C ARG A 121 -7.89 11.28 -6.21
N THR A 122 -8.41 12.08 -5.30
CA THR A 122 -9.62 11.82 -4.50
C THR A 122 -10.83 11.61 -5.41
N ILE A 123 -11.03 12.53 -6.35
CA ILE A 123 -12.12 12.45 -7.34
C ILE A 123 -12.04 11.12 -8.11
N ARG A 124 -10.85 10.71 -8.57
CA ARG A 124 -10.65 9.46 -9.30
C ARG A 124 -11.05 8.23 -8.48
N ILE A 125 -10.55 8.12 -7.25
CA ILE A 125 -10.81 6.93 -6.41
C ILE A 125 -12.31 6.76 -6.18
N LEU A 126 -12.99 7.85 -5.83
CA LEU A 126 -14.41 7.79 -5.53
C LEU A 126 -15.28 7.61 -6.78
N LEU A 127 -14.89 8.19 -7.93
CA LEU A 127 -15.58 7.96 -9.19
C LEU A 127 -15.48 6.48 -9.60
N TYR A 128 -14.30 5.86 -9.45
CA TYR A 128 -14.12 4.44 -9.74
C TYR A 128 -14.87 3.54 -8.76
N SER A 129 -14.93 3.87 -7.47
CA SER A 129 -15.72 3.09 -6.51
C SER A 129 -17.23 3.20 -6.78
N GLY A 130 -17.72 4.39 -7.11
CA GLY A 130 -19.12 4.59 -7.52
C GLY A 130 -19.46 3.82 -8.81
N ALA A 131 -18.56 3.86 -9.80
CA ALA A 131 -18.68 3.07 -11.02
C ALA A 131 -18.76 1.56 -10.74
N ALA A 132 -17.88 1.04 -9.89
CA ALA A 132 -17.87 -0.38 -9.53
C ALA A 132 -19.18 -0.79 -8.83
N MET A 133 -19.65 0.01 -7.86
CA MET A 133 -20.92 -0.26 -7.16
C MET A 133 -22.11 -0.22 -8.11
N LEU A 134 -22.16 0.77 -9.02
CA LEU A 134 -23.22 0.85 -10.03
C LEU A 134 -23.20 -0.36 -10.95
N VAL A 135 -22.02 -0.75 -11.47
CA VAL A 135 -21.89 -1.92 -12.35
C VAL A 135 -22.39 -3.16 -11.63
N VAL A 136 -21.93 -3.44 -10.41
CA VAL A 136 -22.38 -4.62 -9.67
C VAL A 136 -23.87 -4.57 -9.39
N GLY A 137 -24.42 -3.41 -9.01
CA GLY A 137 -25.87 -3.24 -8.85
C GLY A 137 -26.65 -3.52 -10.13
N VAL A 138 -26.19 -2.98 -11.27
CA VAL A 138 -26.79 -3.20 -12.59
C VAL A 138 -26.65 -4.65 -13.03
N VAL A 139 -25.54 -5.31 -12.76
CA VAL A 139 -25.34 -6.74 -13.06
C VAL A 139 -26.35 -7.58 -12.29
N ILE A 140 -26.50 -7.33 -10.99
CA ILE A 140 -27.47 -8.07 -10.15
C ILE A 140 -28.90 -7.80 -10.63
N TRP A 141 -29.22 -6.55 -10.99
CA TRP A 141 -30.54 -6.17 -11.49
C TRP A 141 -30.84 -6.72 -12.88
N LEU A 142 -29.88 -6.64 -13.81
CA LEU A 142 -29.98 -7.23 -15.14
C LEU A 142 -30.22 -8.71 -14.99
N ARG A 143 -29.40 -9.42 -14.20
CA ARG A 143 -29.57 -10.85 -13.94
C ARG A 143 -30.99 -11.16 -13.46
N ASP A 144 -31.57 -10.35 -12.58
CA ASP A 144 -32.91 -10.51 -12.04
C ASP A 144 -34.02 -10.32 -13.09
N ILE A 145 -33.98 -9.20 -13.83
CA ILE A 145 -34.98 -8.90 -14.86
C ILE A 145 -34.85 -9.85 -16.04
N LEU A 146 -33.63 -10.10 -16.50
CA LEU A 146 -33.36 -10.98 -17.62
C LEU A 146 -33.82 -12.39 -17.32
N TYR A 147 -33.48 -12.93 -16.14
CA TYR A 147 -33.80 -14.32 -15.83
C TYR A 147 -35.28 -14.55 -15.48
N LEU A 148 -35.92 -13.63 -14.76
CA LEU A 148 -37.29 -13.84 -14.28
C LEU A 148 -38.38 -13.33 -15.23
N LYS A 149 -38.11 -12.29 -16.05
CA LYS A 149 -39.17 -11.64 -16.85
C LYS A 149 -39.06 -11.86 -18.34
N LEU A 150 -37.84 -11.91 -18.89
CA LEU A 150 -37.67 -12.24 -20.30
C LEU A 150 -37.37 -13.76 -20.36
N GLN A 151 -38.20 -14.52 -21.06
CA GLN A 151 -37.93 -15.96 -21.25
C GLN A 151 -37.02 -16.23 -22.47
N GLU A 152 -36.74 -15.19 -23.28
CA GLU A 152 -35.98 -15.33 -24.53
C GLU A 152 -34.48 -14.93 -24.36
N PRO A 153 -33.53 -15.89 -24.34
CA PRO A 153 -32.12 -15.61 -24.04
C PRO A 153 -31.40 -14.82 -25.14
N ILE A 154 -31.89 -14.88 -26.39
CA ILE A 154 -31.28 -14.20 -27.54
C ILE A 154 -31.50 -12.68 -27.46
N ILE A 155 -32.73 -12.24 -27.19
CA ILE A 155 -33.05 -10.81 -27.05
C ILE A 155 -32.24 -10.21 -25.91
N GLN A 156 -32.14 -10.95 -24.81
CA GLN A 156 -31.39 -10.56 -23.63
C GLN A 156 -29.89 -10.37 -23.90
N ALA A 157 -29.26 -11.36 -24.53
CA ALA A 157 -27.86 -11.29 -24.92
C ALA A 157 -27.59 -10.11 -25.86
N THR A 158 -28.49 -9.89 -26.82
CA THR A 158 -28.41 -8.79 -27.78
C THR A 158 -28.50 -7.43 -27.08
N LEU A 159 -29.42 -7.27 -26.13
CA LEU A 159 -29.60 -6.03 -25.39
C LEU A 159 -28.40 -5.73 -24.47
N LEU A 160 -27.85 -6.73 -23.79
CA LEU A 160 -26.61 -6.62 -22.99
C LEU A 160 -25.41 -6.22 -23.87
N ALA A 161 -25.25 -6.88 -25.02
CA ALA A 161 -24.19 -6.58 -25.97
C ALA A 161 -24.29 -5.15 -26.51
N ILE A 162 -25.48 -4.73 -26.95
CA ILE A 162 -25.72 -3.37 -27.46
C ILE A 162 -25.46 -2.33 -26.36
N GLY A 163 -25.99 -2.53 -25.15
CA GLY A 163 -25.78 -1.62 -24.02
C GLY A 163 -24.30 -1.46 -23.68
N THR A 164 -23.55 -2.56 -23.71
CA THR A 164 -22.10 -2.57 -23.45
C THR A 164 -21.31 -1.84 -24.52
N ILE A 165 -21.63 -2.08 -25.80
CA ILE A 165 -21.01 -1.38 -26.93
C ILE A 165 -21.33 0.12 -26.84
N ALA A 166 -22.58 0.49 -26.57
CA ALA A 166 -23.00 1.88 -26.45
C ALA A 166 -22.26 2.61 -25.32
N ILE A 167 -22.14 2.00 -24.13
CA ILE A 167 -21.43 2.59 -22.98
C ILE A 167 -19.92 2.71 -23.28
N THR A 168 -19.30 1.67 -23.84
CA THR A 168 -17.87 1.68 -24.17
C THR A 168 -17.56 2.74 -25.22
N PHE A 169 -18.36 2.80 -26.29
CA PHE A 169 -18.21 3.77 -27.36
C PHE A 169 -18.50 5.20 -26.86
N SER A 170 -19.49 5.39 -26.00
CA SER A 170 -19.75 6.68 -25.34
C SER A 170 -18.54 7.14 -24.51
N GLY A 171 -17.90 6.22 -23.79
CA GLY A 171 -16.65 6.47 -23.08
C GLY A 171 -15.53 6.92 -24.01
N TRP A 172 -15.30 6.21 -25.12
CA TRP A 172 -14.31 6.59 -26.13
C TRP A 172 -14.62 7.96 -26.74
N LEU A 173 -15.86 8.19 -27.16
CA LEU A 173 -16.28 9.45 -27.75
C LEU A 173 -16.11 10.60 -26.76
N THR A 174 -16.42 10.38 -25.48
CA THR A 174 -16.23 11.39 -24.43
C THR A 174 -14.75 11.73 -24.27
N ILE A 175 -13.85 10.74 -24.27
CA ILE A 175 -12.39 10.98 -24.20
C ILE A 175 -11.87 11.69 -25.45
N LEU A 176 -12.32 11.26 -26.64
CA LEU A 176 -11.79 11.74 -27.91
C LEU A 176 -12.34 13.10 -28.31
N ARG A 177 -13.60 13.42 -27.97
CA ARG A 177 -14.25 14.68 -28.35
C ARG A 177 -14.35 15.73 -27.25
N THR A 178 -14.37 15.34 -25.98
CA THR A 178 -14.56 16.30 -24.89
C THR A 178 -13.30 16.44 -24.04
N ARG A 179 -13.21 17.53 -23.26
CA ARG A 179 -12.14 17.70 -22.26
C ARG A 179 -12.37 16.86 -20.99
N LEU A 180 -13.47 16.11 -20.91
CA LEU A 180 -13.87 15.30 -19.75
C LEU A 180 -13.17 13.93 -19.76
N LEU A 181 -11.84 13.94 -19.72
CA LEU A 181 -11.02 12.72 -19.80
C LEU A 181 -11.36 11.72 -18.70
N LEU A 182 -11.69 12.16 -17.48
CA LEU A 182 -11.96 11.28 -16.36
C LEU A 182 -13.33 10.61 -16.48
N THR A 183 -14.36 11.38 -16.80
CA THR A 183 -15.71 10.85 -17.04
C THR A 183 -15.70 9.85 -18.20
N GLY A 184 -15.02 10.18 -19.29
CA GLY A 184 -14.86 9.27 -20.42
C GLY A 184 -14.08 8.00 -20.06
N ARG A 185 -13.02 8.10 -19.23
CA ARG A 185 -12.30 6.93 -18.70
C ARG A 185 -13.20 6.05 -17.82
N ALA A 186 -14.03 6.65 -16.97
CA ALA A 186 -14.96 5.92 -16.12
C ALA A 186 -16.05 5.21 -16.92
N LEU A 187 -16.66 5.88 -17.92
CA LEU A 187 -17.63 5.26 -18.82
C LEU A 187 -17.02 4.11 -19.62
N THR A 188 -15.81 4.31 -20.15
CA THR A 188 -15.10 3.24 -20.85
C THR A 188 -14.80 2.07 -19.90
N LEU A 189 -14.47 2.35 -18.64
CA LEU A 189 -14.23 1.33 -17.63
C LEU A 189 -15.51 0.54 -17.32
N ILE A 190 -16.65 1.22 -17.13
CA ILE A 190 -17.97 0.59 -16.95
C ILE A 190 -18.30 -0.31 -18.12
N GLY A 191 -18.17 0.19 -19.36
CA GLY A 191 -18.38 -0.60 -20.56
C GLY A 191 -17.45 -1.82 -20.63
N SER A 192 -16.17 -1.62 -20.31
CA SER A 192 -15.19 -2.72 -20.28
C SER A 192 -15.52 -3.79 -19.24
N LEU A 193 -16.06 -3.42 -18.07
CA LEU A 193 -16.46 -4.33 -17.01
C LEU A 193 -17.77 -5.08 -17.32
N LEU A 194 -18.61 -4.55 -18.20
CA LEU A 194 -19.82 -5.23 -18.66
C LEU A 194 -19.52 -6.33 -19.69
N VAL A 195 -18.39 -6.27 -20.42
CA VAL A 195 -18.06 -7.30 -21.44
C VAL A 195 -17.97 -8.71 -20.84
N PRO A 196 -17.25 -8.98 -19.73
CA PRO A 196 -17.22 -10.29 -19.10
C PRO A 196 -18.59 -10.73 -18.57
N VAL A 197 -19.43 -9.78 -18.15
CA VAL A 197 -20.80 -10.05 -17.68
C VAL A 197 -21.68 -10.53 -18.83
N ASN A 198 -21.65 -9.85 -19.98
CA ASN A 198 -22.38 -10.28 -21.18
C ASN A 198 -22.02 -11.73 -21.52
N PHE A 199 -20.73 -12.04 -21.42
CA PHE A 199 -20.25 -13.37 -21.72
C PHE A 199 -20.71 -14.42 -20.70
N TRP A 200 -20.58 -14.12 -19.41
CA TRP A 200 -21.09 -14.99 -18.35
C TRP A 200 -22.59 -15.28 -18.55
N PHE A 201 -23.36 -14.27 -18.91
CA PHE A 201 -24.79 -14.42 -19.23
C PHE A 201 -25.00 -15.33 -20.45
N LEU A 202 -24.26 -15.12 -21.53
CA LEU A 202 -24.32 -15.96 -22.73
C LEU A 202 -23.96 -17.43 -22.47
N ALA A 203 -22.95 -17.67 -21.64
CA ALA A 203 -22.57 -19.02 -21.24
C ALA A 203 -23.66 -19.68 -20.39
N ARG A 204 -24.26 -18.93 -19.46
CA ARG A 204 -25.28 -19.46 -18.56
C ARG A 204 -26.64 -19.68 -19.23
N SER A 205 -26.96 -18.93 -20.27
CA SER A 205 -28.24 -19.04 -21.00
C SER A 205 -28.31 -20.24 -21.94
N GLY A 206 -27.25 -21.05 -22.03
CA GLY A 206 -27.18 -22.19 -22.95
C GLY A 206 -27.02 -21.79 -24.41
N LEU A 207 -26.73 -20.51 -24.72
CA LEU A 207 -26.50 -20.06 -26.10
C LEU A 207 -25.14 -20.53 -26.63
N PHE A 208 -24.21 -20.87 -25.73
CA PHE A 208 -22.98 -21.57 -26.04
C PHE A 208 -23.03 -22.97 -25.43
N ASP A 209 -22.88 -24.01 -26.25
CA ASP A 209 -22.74 -25.39 -25.77
C ASP A 209 -21.59 -25.51 -24.75
N ASP A 210 -21.87 -26.21 -23.64
CA ASP A 210 -21.25 -26.22 -22.30
C ASP A 210 -19.73 -26.52 -22.17
N GLY A 211 -18.86 -26.16 -23.12
CA GLY A 211 -17.42 -26.23 -22.85
C GLY A 211 -16.46 -25.85 -23.96
N GLY A 212 -16.92 -25.75 -25.21
CA GLY A 212 -16.02 -25.62 -26.34
C GLY A 212 -15.49 -24.21 -26.61
N ARG A 213 -16.25 -23.16 -26.28
CA ARG A 213 -16.04 -21.82 -26.86
C ARG A 213 -15.77 -20.70 -25.86
N ALA A 214 -15.69 -20.99 -24.56
CA ALA A 214 -15.47 -19.95 -23.55
C ALA A 214 -14.16 -19.19 -23.72
N TRP A 215 -13.10 -19.90 -24.11
CA TRP A 215 -11.79 -19.30 -24.41
C TRP A 215 -11.87 -18.24 -25.53
N LEU A 216 -12.74 -18.44 -26.53
CA LEU A 216 -12.87 -17.52 -27.67
C LEU A 216 -13.39 -16.17 -27.20
N VAL A 217 -14.27 -16.16 -26.20
CA VAL A 217 -14.80 -14.90 -25.68
C VAL A 217 -13.80 -14.20 -24.77
N CYS A 218 -13.08 -14.93 -23.91
CA CYS A 218 -11.97 -14.33 -23.17
C CYS A 218 -10.92 -13.72 -24.12
N ALA A 219 -10.65 -14.37 -25.26
CA ALA A 219 -9.74 -13.85 -26.29
C ALA A 219 -10.28 -12.58 -26.95
N ILE A 220 -11.59 -12.52 -27.26
CA ILE A 220 -12.24 -11.30 -27.78
C ILE A 220 -12.16 -10.18 -26.74
N CYS A 221 -12.40 -10.45 -25.46
CA CYS A 221 -12.24 -9.47 -24.38
C CYS A 221 -10.80 -8.96 -24.31
N ALA A 222 -9.81 -9.85 -24.38
CA ALA A 222 -8.40 -9.49 -24.37
C ALA A 222 -8.04 -8.58 -25.56
N LEU A 223 -8.55 -8.89 -26.75
CA LEU A 223 -8.37 -8.08 -27.95
C LEU A 223 -9.03 -6.71 -27.82
N LEU A 224 -10.27 -6.65 -27.32
CA LEU A 224 -11.00 -5.40 -27.12
C LEU A 224 -10.31 -4.50 -26.09
N TYR A 225 -9.80 -5.07 -25.01
CA TYR A 225 -9.01 -4.33 -24.02
C TYR A 225 -7.66 -3.89 -24.57
N ALA A 226 -6.98 -4.73 -25.37
CA ALA A 226 -5.74 -4.34 -26.03
C ALA A 226 -5.98 -3.20 -27.03
N LEU A 227 -7.06 -3.26 -27.82
CA LEU A 227 -7.46 -2.19 -28.72
C LEU A 227 -7.77 -0.89 -27.95
N THR A 228 -8.51 -1.00 -26.85
CA THR A 228 -8.82 0.14 -25.98
C THR A 228 -7.53 0.74 -25.40
N ALA A 229 -6.57 -0.10 -25.01
CA ALA A 229 -5.27 0.35 -24.52
C ALA A 229 -4.48 1.10 -25.61
N VAL A 230 -4.53 0.63 -26.86
CA VAL A 230 -3.87 1.28 -28.00
C VAL A 230 -4.52 2.63 -28.34
N ILE A 231 -5.86 2.68 -28.41
CA ILE A 231 -6.61 3.90 -28.75
C ILE A 231 -6.43 4.96 -27.66
N LEU A 232 -6.63 4.60 -26.40
CA LEU A 232 -6.62 5.55 -25.29
C LEU A 232 -5.21 5.80 -24.72
N ARG A 233 -4.22 4.97 -25.06
CA ARG A 233 -2.87 4.98 -24.48
C ARG A 233 -2.85 4.92 -22.96
N GLU A 234 -3.83 4.21 -22.39
CA GLU A 234 -4.04 4.10 -20.94
C GLU A 234 -3.46 2.82 -20.37
N LYS A 235 -2.65 2.95 -19.30
CA LYS A 235 -2.02 1.80 -18.63
C LYS A 235 -3.05 0.83 -18.02
N LEU A 236 -4.22 1.33 -17.61
CA LEU A 236 -5.28 0.51 -16.99
C LEU A 236 -5.73 -0.64 -17.90
N TYR A 237 -5.93 -0.36 -19.19
CA TYR A 237 -6.42 -1.35 -20.15
C TYR A 237 -5.36 -2.39 -20.53
N VAL A 238 -4.08 -2.09 -20.34
CA VAL A 238 -3.01 -3.10 -20.44
C VAL A 238 -3.18 -4.16 -19.35
N TYR A 239 -3.52 -3.76 -18.12
CA TYR A 239 -3.82 -4.71 -17.05
C TYR A 239 -5.06 -5.54 -17.35
N LEU A 240 -6.14 -4.91 -17.83
CA LEU A 240 -7.39 -5.62 -18.18
C LEU A 240 -7.16 -6.60 -19.32
N ALA A 241 -6.43 -6.20 -20.37
CA ALA A 241 -6.03 -7.10 -21.45
C ALA A 241 -5.19 -8.27 -20.94
N SER A 242 -4.28 -8.01 -19.99
CA SER A 242 -3.48 -9.05 -19.36
C SER A 242 -4.33 -10.04 -18.57
N LEU A 243 -5.27 -9.53 -17.77
CA LEU A 243 -6.21 -10.34 -17.01
C LEU A 243 -7.08 -11.21 -17.94
N ALA A 244 -7.63 -10.63 -19.01
CA ALA A 244 -8.41 -11.36 -20.00
C ALA A 244 -7.58 -12.41 -20.74
N THR A 245 -6.30 -12.14 -20.99
CA THR A 245 -5.37 -13.12 -21.58
C THR A 245 -5.15 -14.29 -20.64
N ILE A 246 -4.92 -14.01 -19.35
CA ILE A 246 -4.82 -15.05 -18.30
C ILE A 246 -6.11 -15.89 -18.27
N SER A 247 -7.28 -15.26 -18.25
CA SER A 247 -8.58 -15.95 -18.28
C SER A 247 -8.76 -16.78 -19.55
N THR A 248 -8.21 -16.32 -20.69
CA THR A 248 -8.22 -17.07 -21.95
C THR A 248 -7.42 -18.36 -21.82
N VAL A 249 -6.18 -18.27 -21.33
CA VAL A 249 -5.33 -19.45 -21.14
C VAL A 249 -5.95 -20.39 -20.11
N TRP A 250 -6.54 -19.85 -19.04
CA TRP A 250 -7.28 -20.63 -18.05
C TRP A 250 -8.44 -21.41 -18.70
N ALA A 251 -9.26 -20.74 -19.52
CA ALA A 251 -10.38 -21.37 -20.20
C ALA A 251 -9.92 -22.43 -21.23
N ILE A 252 -8.76 -22.25 -21.86
CA ILE A 252 -8.15 -23.25 -22.74
C ILE A 252 -7.74 -24.48 -21.93
N ILE A 253 -7.06 -24.30 -20.79
CA ILE A 253 -6.65 -25.42 -19.93
C ILE A 253 -7.86 -26.17 -19.42
N TYR A 254 -8.87 -25.45 -18.91
CA TYR A 254 -10.11 -26.06 -18.45
C TYR A 254 -10.78 -26.91 -19.52
N ARG A 255 -10.70 -26.48 -20.79
CA ARG A 255 -11.20 -27.26 -21.92
C ARG A 255 -10.37 -28.49 -22.24
N VAL A 256 -9.04 -28.39 -22.17
CA VAL A 256 -8.12 -29.49 -22.52
C VAL A 256 -8.13 -30.55 -21.43
N GLU A 257 -8.02 -30.14 -20.18
CA GLU A 257 -7.89 -31.04 -19.03
C GLU A 257 -8.40 -30.35 -17.76
N HIS A 258 -9.66 -30.62 -17.41
CA HIS A 258 -10.32 -29.98 -16.26
C HIS A 258 -9.59 -30.27 -14.93
N GLU A 259 -9.01 -31.45 -14.78
CA GLU A 259 -8.45 -31.95 -13.50
C GLU A 259 -6.99 -31.52 -13.26
N ALA A 260 -6.32 -30.96 -14.27
CA ALA A 260 -4.90 -30.63 -14.18
C ALA A 260 -4.65 -29.29 -13.49
N PHE A 261 -4.89 -29.22 -12.18
CA PHE A 261 -4.66 -28.02 -11.35
C PHE A 261 -3.25 -27.42 -11.51
N GLY A 262 -2.23 -28.26 -11.72
CA GLY A 262 -0.84 -27.83 -11.97
C GLY A 262 -0.64 -27.08 -13.29
N LEU A 263 -1.47 -27.32 -14.31
CA LEU A 263 -1.38 -26.59 -15.58
C LEU A 263 -1.83 -25.13 -15.41
N TYR A 264 -2.81 -24.85 -14.55
CA TYR A 264 -3.28 -23.47 -14.31
C TYR A 264 -2.20 -22.61 -13.66
N THR A 265 -1.50 -23.15 -12.67
CA THR A 265 -0.40 -22.44 -11.99
C THR A 265 0.79 -22.23 -12.93
N LEU A 266 1.13 -23.25 -13.72
CA LEU A 266 2.18 -23.16 -14.72
C LEU A 266 1.85 -22.13 -15.81
N ALA A 267 0.61 -22.10 -16.30
CA ALA A 267 0.17 -21.10 -17.26
C ALA A 267 0.16 -19.68 -16.70
N LEU A 268 -0.33 -19.48 -15.47
CA LEU A 268 -0.23 -18.19 -14.78
C LEU A 268 1.22 -17.71 -14.71
N MET A 269 2.15 -18.62 -14.41
CA MET A 269 3.58 -18.33 -14.36
C MET A 269 4.16 -17.98 -15.73
N ILE A 270 3.85 -18.77 -16.78
CA ILE A 270 4.30 -18.49 -18.16
C ILE A 270 3.78 -17.15 -18.65
N VAL A 271 2.49 -16.88 -18.45
CA VAL A 271 1.87 -15.61 -18.86
C VAL A 271 2.48 -14.44 -18.08
N SER A 272 2.74 -14.60 -16.78
CA SER A 272 3.43 -13.60 -15.94
C SER A 272 4.84 -13.30 -16.44
N LEU A 273 5.61 -14.33 -16.80
CA LEU A 273 6.96 -14.20 -17.38
C LEU A 273 6.90 -13.53 -18.76
N ALA A 274 5.98 -13.96 -19.63
CA ALA A 274 5.79 -13.37 -20.96
C ALA A 274 5.48 -11.88 -20.86
N PHE A 275 4.59 -11.47 -19.94
CA PHE A 275 4.29 -10.06 -19.69
C PHE A 275 5.50 -9.29 -19.15
N LEU A 276 6.29 -9.90 -18.26
CA LEU A 276 7.53 -9.29 -17.76
C LEU A 276 8.55 -9.07 -18.89
N HIS A 277 8.66 -9.99 -19.84
CA HIS A 277 9.52 -9.84 -21.02
C HIS A 277 8.98 -8.83 -22.04
N LEU A 278 7.68 -8.86 -22.35
CA LEU A 278 7.02 -7.86 -23.21
C LEU A 278 7.20 -6.44 -22.69
N SER A 279 7.16 -6.24 -21.37
CA SER A 279 7.39 -4.93 -20.74
C SER A 279 8.73 -4.31 -21.11
N ARG A 280 9.78 -5.14 -21.24
CA ARG A 280 11.12 -4.71 -21.61
C ARG A 280 11.19 -4.27 -23.07
N LEU A 281 10.50 -4.99 -23.96
CA LEU A 281 10.45 -4.66 -25.39
C LEU A 281 9.76 -3.31 -25.64
N PHE A 282 8.68 -3.04 -24.91
CA PHE A 282 7.98 -1.75 -25.02
C PHE A 282 8.81 -0.57 -24.49
N LEU A 283 9.55 -0.76 -23.40
CA LEU A 283 10.46 0.27 -22.88
C LEU A 283 11.59 0.56 -23.88
N ALA A 284 12.25 -0.47 -24.38
CA ALA A 284 13.33 -0.32 -25.36
C ALA A 284 12.88 0.41 -26.64
N ARG A 285 11.65 0.15 -27.10
CA ARG A 285 11.09 0.80 -28.29
C ARG A 285 10.73 2.27 -28.08
N ASN A 286 10.19 2.62 -26.92
CA ASN A 286 9.85 4.02 -26.60
C ASN A 286 11.12 4.88 -26.48
N ASP A 287 12.19 4.31 -25.93
CA ASP A 287 13.48 4.99 -25.87
C ASP A 287 14.05 5.18 -27.29
N ALA A 288 14.07 4.14 -28.12
CA ALA A 288 14.56 4.23 -29.51
C ALA A 288 13.81 5.28 -30.36
N GLY A 289 12.48 5.36 -30.24
CA GLY A 289 11.68 6.32 -31.00
C GLY A 289 11.84 7.78 -30.54
N ARG A 290 12.29 8.02 -29.30
CA ARG A 290 12.58 9.37 -28.81
C ARG A 290 13.87 9.93 -29.40
N TRP A 291 14.85 9.08 -29.72
CA TRP A 291 16.11 9.52 -30.34
C TRP A 291 15.94 9.89 -31.81
N THR A 292 15.05 9.22 -32.54
CA THR A 292 14.88 9.44 -34.00
C THR A 292 14.07 10.69 -34.38
N MET A 293 13.39 11.36 -33.44
CA MET A 293 12.59 12.56 -33.73
C MET A 293 13.35 13.89 -33.55
N ASP A 294 14.52 13.88 -32.90
CA ASP A 294 15.34 15.09 -32.72
C ASP A 294 16.31 15.34 -33.90
N ASP A 295 16.53 14.35 -34.78
CA ASP A 295 17.44 14.47 -35.93
C ASP A 295 16.84 15.26 -37.12
N GLY A 296 15.58 15.71 -37.01
CA GLY A 296 14.89 16.46 -38.06
C GLY A 296 14.97 17.99 -37.94
N GLN A 297 15.54 18.51 -36.85
CA GLN A 297 15.71 19.95 -36.70
C GLN A 297 17.03 20.36 -37.36
N ALA A 298 16.91 21.07 -38.49
CA ALA A 298 18.04 21.58 -39.28
C ALA A 298 19.12 22.19 -38.37
N PRO A 299 20.42 22.05 -38.71
CA PRO A 299 21.56 22.45 -37.88
C PRO A 299 21.59 23.97 -37.65
N GLY A 300 20.73 24.43 -36.74
CA GLY A 300 20.77 25.74 -36.14
C GLY A 300 21.67 25.66 -34.93
N ILE A 301 22.67 26.52 -34.89
CA ILE A 301 23.68 26.66 -33.84
C ILE A 301 22.97 26.89 -32.49
N VAL A 302 22.69 25.83 -31.75
CA VAL A 302 22.23 25.92 -30.35
C VAL A 302 23.48 25.76 -29.47
N PRO A 303 23.77 26.71 -28.56
CA PRO A 303 25.00 26.71 -27.79
C PRO A 303 25.14 25.46 -26.88
N PRO A 304 26.35 24.88 -26.71
CA PRO A 304 26.56 23.54 -26.12
C PRO A 304 26.30 23.42 -24.62
N SER A 305 25.90 24.49 -23.93
CA SER A 305 25.87 24.55 -22.46
C SER A 305 24.61 23.98 -21.79
N SER A 306 23.62 23.47 -22.54
CA SER A 306 22.32 23.08 -21.96
C SER A 306 21.93 21.60 -22.10
N ILE A 307 22.70 20.78 -22.81
CA ILE A 307 22.30 19.39 -23.15
C ILE A 307 22.85 18.34 -22.16
N ALA A 308 23.96 18.61 -21.48
CA ALA A 308 24.69 17.63 -20.68
C ALA A 308 24.10 17.33 -19.28
N HIS A 309 23.13 18.12 -18.79
CA HIS A 309 22.53 17.89 -17.46
C HIS A 309 21.53 16.71 -17.39
N ARG A 310 21.22 16.01 -18.51
CA ARG A 310 20.12 15.02 -18.56
C ARG A 310 20.50 13.55 -18.39
N SER A 311 21.75 13.11 -18.62
CA SER A 311 22.03 11.67 -18.76
C SER A 311 22.27 10.92 -17.44
N SER A 312 22.89 11.52 -16.41
CA SER A 312 23.20 10.83 -15.14
C SER A 312 21.99 10.65 -14.21
N SER A 313 20.88 11.37 -14.46
CA SER A 313 19.57 11.11 -13.83
C SER A 313 18.80 9.93 -14.46
N GLY A 314 19.32 9.38 -15.56
CA GLY A 314 18.64 8.35 -16.36
C GLY A 314 18.50 7.02 -15.64
N VAL A 315 19.56 6.53 -14.96
CA VAL A 315 19.54 5.21 -14.32
C VAL A 315 18.60 5.18 -13.11
N SER A 316 18.60 6.24 -12.29
CA SER A 316 17.65 6.35 -11.17
C SER A 316 16.22 6.50 -11.68
N ARG A 317 15.97 7.28 -12.75
CA ARG A 317 14.64 7.35 -13.40
C ARG A 317 14.19 6.01 -13.99
N LEU A 318 15.06 5.26 -14.64
CA LEU A 318 14.72 3.97 -15.25
C LEU A 318 14.22 2.97 -14.19
N SER A 319 14.86 2.94 -13.02
CA SER A 319 14.42 2.11 -11.89
C SER A 319 13.08 2.56 -11.26
N TYR A 320 12.74 3.85 -11.32
CA TYR A 320 11.40 4.33 -10.95
C TYR A 320 10.35 4.01 -12.03
N GLU A 321 10.73 4.02 -13.31
CA GLU A 321 9.83 3.70 -14.42
C GLU A 321 9.50 2.22 -14.51
N LEU A 322 10.44 1.32 -14.18
CA LEU A 322 10.20 -0.12 -14.19
C LEU A 322 9.04 -0.51 -13.25
N TRP A 323 8.94 0.12 -12.08
CA TRP A 323 7.81 -0.04 -11.13
C TRP A 323 6.57 0.77 -11.53
N GLY A 324 6.70 1.74 -12.43
CA GLY A 324 5.57 2.37 -13.11
C GLY A 324 5.01 1.53 -14.26
N THR A 325 5.63 0.38 -14.57
CA THR A 325 5.13 -0.52 -15.62
C THR A 325 4.10 -1.49 -15.07
N PRO A 326 2.92 -1.56 -15.70
CA PRO A 326 1.82 -2.38 -15.23
C PRO A 326 2.15 -3.87 -15.16
N LEU A 327 3.01 -4.32 -16.07
CA LEU A 327 3.32 -5.72 -16.29
C LEU A 327 4.10 -6.36 -15.12
N VAL A 328 4.95 -5.60 -14.43
CA VAL A 328 5.67 -6.09 -13.24
C VAL A 328 4.71 -6.39 -12.10
N HIS A 329 3.70 -5.53 -11.90
CA HIS A 329 2.67 -5.75 -10.90
C HIS A 329 1.80 -6.97 -11.21
N VAL A 330 1.44 -7.17 -12.48
CA VAL A 330 0.70 -8.37 -12.92
C VAL A 330 1.51 -9.64 -12.63
N ALA A 331 2.82 -9.64 -12.92
CA ALA A 331 3.66 -10.80 -12.68
C ALA A 331 3.78 -11.13 -11.18
N LEU A 332 3.97 -10.12 -10.33
CA LEU A 332 4.03 -10.32 -8.89
C LEU A 332 2.68 -10.80 -8.33
N ALA A 333 1.57 -10.22 -8.81
CA ALA A 333 0.21 -10.60 -8.42
C ALA A 333 -0.10 -12.03 -8.86
N GLY A 334 0.24 -12.41 -10.10
CA GLY A 334 0.08 -13.78 -10.62
C GLY A 334 0.87 -14.80 -9.81
N ALA A 335 2.11 -14.47 -9.43
CA ALA A 335 2.91 -15.32 -8.55
C ALA A 335 2.29 -15.48 -7.15
N THR A 336 1.80 -14.39 -6.54
CA THR A 336 1.13 -14.45 -5.24
C THR A 336 -0.21 -15.15 -5.27
N LEU A 337 -1.01 -14.95 -6.33
CA LEU A 337 -2.29 -15.63 -6.51
C LEU A 337 -2.08 -17.12 -6.76
N SER A 338 -1.03 -17.50 -7.47
CA SER A 338 -0.70 -18.92 -7.65
C SER A 338 -0.42 -19.60 -6.30
N LEU A 339 0.27 -18.92 -5.38
CA LEU A 339 0.49 -19.40 -4.01
C LEU A 339 -0.82 -19.50 -3.22
N LEU A 340 -1.64 -18.45 -3.31
CA LEU A 340 -2.94 -18.37 -2.64
C LEU A 340 -4.00 -19.29 -3.21
N PHE A 341 -3.93 -19.75 -4.46
CA PHE A 341 -4.87 -20.72 -5.01
C PHE A 341 -4.37 -22.15 -4.83
N TYR A 342 -3.06 -22.36 -4.84
CA TYR A 342 -2.49 -23.70 -4.64
C TYR A 342 -2.60 -24.18 -3.18
N MET A 343 -2.53 -23.28 -2.18
CA MET A 343 -2.57 -23.67 -0.76
C MET A 343 -3.97 -23.99 -0.17
N PRO A 344 -5.06 -23.24 -0.44
CA PRO A 344 -6.31 -23.37 0.29
C PRO A 344 -7.48 -24.02 -0.47
N LEU A 345 -7.33 -24.48 -1.72
CA LEU A 345 -8.48 -25.03 -2.46
C LEU A 345 -8.96 -26.42 -2.01
N ARG A 346 -8.56 -26.92 -0.82
CA ARG A 346 -9.16 -28.13 -0.22
C ARG A 346 -9.48 -28.01 1.27
N PHE A 347 -9.93 -26.84 1.74
CA PHE A 347 -10.68 -26.72 3.01
C PHE A 347 -12.12 -27.27 2.87
N GLY A 348 -12.30 -28.44 2.24
CA GLY A 348 -13.60 -29.06 2.03
C GLY A 348 -14.14 -29.72 3.30
N SER A 349 -15.39 -29.36 3.65
CA SER A 349 -16.37 -30.01 4.55
C SER A 349 -15.93 -30.54 5.92
N SER A 350 -14.71 -30.26 6.39
CA SER A 350 -14.36 -30.55 7.78
C SER A 350 -14.98 -29.48 8.69
N PRO A 351 -15.77 -29.86 9.73
CA PRO A 351 -16.44 -28.91 10.61
C PRO A 351 -15.48 -28.09 11.49
N SER A 352 -14.17 -28.39 11.49
CA SER A 352 -13.17 -27.61 12.21
C SER A 352 -12.15 -26.96 11.25
N PHE A 353 -12.02 -25.64 11.36
CA PHE A 353 -11.01 -24.83 10.64
C PHE A 353 -9.58 -25.34 10.91
N SER A 354 -9.34 -25.91 12.10
CA SER A 354 -8.08 -26.56 12.48
C SER A 354 -7.80 -27.83 11.67
N ASP A 355 -8.79 -28.68 11.40
CA ASP A 355 -8.55 -29.90 10.62
C ASP A 355 -8.26 -29.56 9.14
N GLY A 356 -8.91 -28.54 8.58
CA GLY A 356 -8.68 -28.12 7.20
C GLY A 356 -7.32 -27.45 6.96
N LEU A 357 -6.81 -26.69 7.93
CA LEU A 357 -5.56 -25.92 7.78
C LEU A 357 -4.32 -26.81 7.94
N PHE A 358 -4.43 -27.89 8.71
CA PHE A 358 -3.32 -28.78 9.06
C PHE A 358 -3.40 -30.19 8.44
N HIS A 359 -4.54 -30.60 7.85
CA HIS A 359 -4.60 -31.71 6.89
C HIS A 359 -4.52 -31.19 5.44
N LEU A 360 -3.46 -30.47 5.11
CA LEU A 360 -2.94 -30.45 3.74
C LEU A 360 -2.56 -31.90 3.38
N ARG A 361 -3.52 -32.70 2.89
CA ARG A 361 -3.21 -34.04 2.36
C ARG A 361 -2.31 -33.85 1.13
N ALA A 362 -1.00 -33.92 1.33
CA ALA A 362 0.01 -34.03 0.28
C ALA A 362 -0.13 -35.30 -0.59
N ARG A 363 -1.13 -36.17 -0.32
CA ARG A 363 -1.39 -37.39 -1.09
C ARG A 363 -1.94 -37.15 -2.51
N GLU A 364 -2.42 -35.96 -2.83
CA GLU A 364 -2.98 -35.65 -4.17
C GLU A 364 -2.27 -34.51 -4.89
N TYR A 365 -1.33 -33.83 -4.24
CA TYR A 365 -0.50 -32.83 -4.89
C TYR A 365 0.80 -33.47 -5.37
N ASP A 366 1.17 -33.24 -6.62
CA ASP A 366 2.53 -33.49 -7.04
C ASP A 366 3.44 -32.49 -6.31
N ALA A 367 4.11 -32.95 -5.26
CA ALA A 367 5.01 -32.14 -4.44
C ALA A 367 6.05 -31.40 -5.30
N GLY A 368 6.40 -31.95 -6.48
CA GLY A 368 7.24 -31.28 -7.47
C GLY A 368 6.66 -29.95 -7.95
N THR A 369 5.35 -29.89 -8.23
CA THR A 369 4.68 -28.66 -8.69
C THR A 369 4.65 -27.59 -7.59
N ALA A 370 4.39 -27.98 -6.34
CA ALA A 370 4.41 -27.08 -5.20
C ALA A 370 5.81 -26.47 -5.00
N ILE A 371 6.83 -27.34 -4.93
CA ILE A 371 8.23 -26.93 -4.74
C ILE A 371 8.68 -25.99 -5.86
N LEU A 372 8.34 -26.29 -7.13
CA LEU A 372 8.66 -25.44 -8.28
C LEU A 372 8.00 -24.06 -8.17
N LEU A 373 6.74 -24.03 -7.71
CA LEU A 373 5.99 -22.78 -7.52
C LEU A 373 6.62 -21.89 -6.44
N PHE A 374 6.88 -22.44 -5.25
CA PHE A 374 7.49 -21.68 -4.16
C PHE A 374 8.93 -21.28 -4.50
N ALA A 375 9.69 -22.10 -5.22
CA ALA A 375 11.03 -21.75 -5.70
C ALA A 375 11.00 -20.60 -6.71
N ALA A 376 10.04 -20.60 -7.64
CA ALA A 376 9.84 -19.51 -8.57
C ALA A 376 9.44 -18.21 -7.87
N ILE A 377 8.62 -18.28 -6.81
CA ILE A 377 8.23 -17.12 -5.99
C ILE A 377 9.40 -16.59 -5.18
N ALA A 378 10.17 -17.48 -4.54
CA ALA A 378 11.39 -17.13 -3.82
C ALA A 378 12.39 -16.44 -4.77
N TYR A 379 12.55 -16.97 -5.98
CA TYR A 379 13.40 -16.39 -7.02
C TYR A 379 12.89 -15.03 -7.49
N ALA A 380 11.61 -14.90 -7.83
CA ALA A 380 11.03 -13.66 -8.32
C ALA A 380 11.12 -12.54 -7.27
N THR A 381 10.79 -12.84 -6.00
CA THR A 381 10.84 -11.87 -4.89
C THR A 381 12.27 -11.50 -4.53
N TRP A 382 13.20 -12.45 -4.50
CA TRP A 382 14.62 -12.21 -4.26
C TRP A 382 15.27 -11.39 -5.40
N PHE A 383 15.02 -11.78 -6.66
CA PHE A 383 15.52 -11.08 -7.84
C PHE A 383 15.03 -9.62 -7.88
N THR A 384 13.76 -9.43 -7.54
CA THR A 384 13.14 -8.10 -7.41
C THR A 384 13.80 -7.32 -6.27
N GLY A 385 14.00 -7.92 -5.09
CA GLY A 385 14.67 -7.29 -3.94
C GLY A 385 16.11 -6.86 -4.20
N ARG A 386 16.87 -7.65 -4.96
CA ARG A 386 18.29 -7.39 -5.28
C ARG A 386 18.49 -6.15 -6.16
N ARG A 387 17.58 -5.89 -7.09
CA ARG A 387 17.70 -4.78 -8.05
C ARG A 387 17.09 -3.46 -7.57
N ILE A 388 16.40 -3.47 -6.43
CA ILE A 388 15.69 -2.30 -5.91
C ILE A 388 16.50 -1.61 -4.81
N PHE A 389 16.87 -0.36 -5.02
CA PHE A 389 17.48 0.52 -4.02
C PHE A 389 16.41 1.37 -3.30
N THR A 390 15.45 0.73 -2.62
CA THR A 390 14.44 1.48 -1.83
C THR A 390 14.16 0.84 -0.47
N GLN A 391 13.51 1.60 0.43
CA GLN A 391 13.02 1.15 1.75
C GLN A 391 12.08 -0.08 1.70
N ARG A 392 11.71 -0.56 0.51
CA ARG A 392 10.86 -1.74 0.28
C ARG A 392 11.62 -3.07 0.16
N ARG A 393 12.92 -3.11 0.49
CA ARG A 393 13.70 -4.36 0.54
C ARG A 393 13.15 -5.35 1.57
N ALA A 394 12.80 -4.86 2.76
CA ALA A 394 12.29 -5.69 3.85
C ALA A 394 11.08 -6.56 3.46
N PRO A 395 9.98 -6.01 2.88
CA PRO A 395 8.84 -6.84 2.49
C PRO A 395 9.16 -7.87 1.40
N LEU A 396 10.04 -7.56 0.46
CA LEU A 396 10.40 -8.49 -0.62
C LEU A 396 11.23 -9.66 -0.07
N TYR A 397 12.19 -9.38 0.82
CA TYR A 397 12.95 -10.43 1.49
C TYR A 397 12.11 -11.23 2.47
N THR A 398 11.12 -10.63 3.16
CA THR A 398 10.17 -11.41 3.98
C THR A 398 9.38 -12.39 3.15
N THR A 399 8.87 -11.98 1.97
CA THR A 399 8.07 -12.88 1.13
C THR A 399 8.95 -14.00 0.56
N SER A 400 10.20 -13.70 0.19
CA SER A 400 11.17 -14.71 -0.24
C SER A 400 11.46 -15.71 0.87
N ALA A 401 11.72 -15.23 2.10
CA ALA A 401 11.95 -16.07 3.26
C ALA A 401 10.73 -16.95 3.60
N LEU A 402 9.53 -16.38 3.62
CA LEU A 402 8.29 -17.13 3.83
C LEU A 402 8.07 -18.21 2.76
N ALA A 403 8.37 -17.90 1.48
CA ALA A 403 8.27 -18.90 0.42
C ALA A 403 9.27 -20.05 0.61
N LEU A 404 10.51 -19.75 1.03
CA LEU A 404 11.51 -20.77 1.38
C LEU A 404 11.08 -21.61 2.59
N PHE A 405 10.48 -20.98 3.60
CA PHE A 405 9.88 -21.68 4.75
C PHE A 405 8.76 -22.63 4.32
N CYS A 406 7.90 -22.22 3.37
CA CYS A 406 6.88 -23.11 2.81
C CYS A 406 7.48 -24.29 2.05
N ILE A 407 8.61 -24.10 1.33
CA ILE A 407 9.34 -25.21 0.69
C ILE A 407 9.86 -26.17 1.76
N GLU A 408 10.47 -25.63 2.82
CA GLU A 408 11.00 -26.45 3.91
C GLU A 408 9.90 -27.28 4.58
N SER A 409 8.74 -26.67 4.85
CA SER A 409 7.56 -27.38 5.37
C SER A 409 7.06 -28.47 4.43
N LEU A 410 7.01 -28.22 3.12
CA LEU A 410 6.56 -29.20 2.12
C LEU A 410 7.55 -30.35 1.94
N VAL A 411 8.85 -30.07 2.01
CA VAL A 411 9.89 -31.09 2.01
C VAL A 411 9.81 -31.91 3.29
N ALA A 412 9.65 -31.28 4.46
CA ALA A 412 9.49 -31.95 5.75
C ALA A 412 8.23 -32.83 5.80
N ASP A 413 7.14 -32.40 5.16
CA ASP A 413 5.89 -33.16 5.04
C ASP A 413 6.03 -34.33 4.04
N GLY A 414 6.70 -34.11 2.90
CA GLY A 414 7.08 -35.19 1.98
C GLY A 414 7.97 -36.26 2.63
N LEU A 415 8.81 -35.84 3.59
CA LEU A 415 9.62 -36.73 4.44
C LEU A 415 8.84 -37.37 5.60
N ARG A 416 7.56 -37.04 5.79
CA ARG A 416 6.67 -37.54 6.85
C ARG A 416 7.17 -37.30 8.28
N LEU A 417 7.77 -36.14 8.53
CA LEU A 417 8.19 -35.75 9.89
C LEU A 417 6.98 -35.47 10.79
N SER A 418 7.12 -35.68 12.11
CA SER A 418 6.05 -35.38 13.07
C SER A 418 5.79 -33.88 13.20
N GLY A 419 4.55 -33.45 13.48
CA GLY A 419 4.17 -32.03 13.52
C GLY A 419 4.98 -31.20 14.53
N SER A 420 5.38 -31.78 15.66
CA SER A 420 6.27 -31.14 16.62
C SER A 420 7.70 -30.98 16.09
N THR A 421 8.20 -31.94 15.31
CA THR A 421 9.50 -31.86 14.61
C THR A 421 9.46 -30.80 13.51
N GLN A 422 8.36 -30.71 12.75
CA GLN A 422 8.17 -29.69 11.72
C GLN A 422 8.18 -28.28 12.35
N LEU A 423 7.44 -28.08 13.45
CA LEU A 423 7.42 -26.80 14.18
C LEU A 423 8.77 -26.43 14.79
N LEU A 424 9.51 -27.42 15.30
CA LEU A 424 10.87 -27.21 15.83
C LEU A 424 11.85 -26.82 14.72
N LEU A 425 11.75 -27.45 13.55
CA LEU A 425 12.54 -27.12 12.37
C LEU A 425 12.28 -25.65 11.97
N LEU A 426 11.01 -25.28 11.79
CA LEU A 426 10.57 -23.91 11.49
C LEU A 426 11.06 -22.86 12.51
N ALA A 427 10.94 -23.16 13.80
CA ALA A 427 11.42 -22.27 14.87
C ALA A 427 12.95 -22.12 14.84
N SER A 428 13.67 -23.20 14.52
CA SER A 428 15.13 -23.20 14.41
C SER A 428 15.63 -22.39 13.20
N THR A 429 15.00 -22.53 12.02
CA THR A 429 15.35 -21.71 10.85
C THR A 429 15.05 -20.23 11.10
N ALA A 430 13.94 -19.89 11.77
CA ALA A 430 13.62 -18.50 12.13
C ALA A 430 14.68 -17.90 13.09
N PHE A 431 15.14 -18.69 14.05
CA PHE A 431 16.21 -18.30 14.97
C PHE A 431 17.56 -18.11 14.26
N ILE A 432 17.93 -19.00 13.34
CA ILE A 432 19.16 -18.88 12.54
C ILE A 432 19.12 -17.64 11.65
N ILE A 433 17.96 -17.32 11.04
CA ILE A 433 17.78 -16.09 10.26
C ILE A 433 17.93 -14.85 11.14
N ALA A 434 17.41 -14.87 12.37
CA ALA A 434 17.58 -13.76 13.31
C ALA A 434 19.05 -13.58 13.76
N LEU A 435 19.78 -14.67 13.99
CA LEU A 435 21.21 -14.63 14.34
C LEU A 435 22.07 -14.12 13.18
N THR A 436 21.82 -14.60 11.96
CA THR A 436 22.52 -14.14 10.75
C THR A 436 22.20 -12.69 10.40
N ALA A 437 20.97 -12.23 10.65
CA ALA A 437 20.62 -10.81 10.52
C ALA A 437 21.43 -9.93 11.48
N ARG A 438 21.70 -10.44 12.69
CA ARG A 438 22.48 -9.74 13.72
C ARG A 438 23.99 -9.73 13.42
N SER A 439 24.52 -10.77 12.79
CA SER A 439 25.95 -10.85 12.44
C SER A 439 26.35 -9.98 11.24
N LEU A 440 25.37 -9.54 10.44
CA LEU A 440 25.59 -8.60 9.35
C LEU A 440 25.72 -7.16 9.91
N GLU A 441 26.95 -6.70 10.13
CA GLU A 441 27.21 -5.34 10.60
C GLU A 441 26.85 -4.28 9.55
N SER A 442 26.10 -3.25 9.98
CA SER A 442 25.90 -1.94 9.35
C SER A 442 25.17 -1.84 8.01
N ASP A 443 24.73 -2.93 7.38
CA ASP A 443 24.02 -2.87 6.11
C ASP A 443 22.49 -2.74 6.25
N ALA A 444 21.87 -1.96 5.36
CA ALA A 444 20.40 -1.85 5.26
C ALA A 444 19.69 -3.20 5.08
N ILE A 445 20.44 -4.24 4.69
CA ILE A 445 20.02 -5.63 4.57
C ILE A 445 19.84 -6.27 5.94
N ALA A 446 20.71 -5.99 6.91
CA ALA A 446 20.60 -6.49 8.29
C ALA A 446 19.32 -6.00 8.97
N LEU A 447 19.00 -4.70 8.83
CA LEU A 447 17.75 -4.13 9.36
C LEU A 447 16.50 -4.72 8.68
N ALA A 448 16.59 -5.02 7.38
CA ALA A 448 15.52 -5.62 6.62
C ALA A 448 15.27 -7.08 7.04
N LEU A 449 16.33 -7.88 7.19
CA LEU A 449 16.29 -9.25 7.71
C LEU A 449 15.81 -9.29 9.17
N HIS A 450 16.19 -8.31 9.97
CA HIS A 450 15.74 -8.18 11.37
C HIS A 450 14.23 -7.96 11.49
N ARG A 451 13.69 -7.05 10.67
CA ARG A 451 12.24 -6.82 10.61
C ARG A 451 11.51 -8.06 10.08
N ALA A 452 12.16 -8.78 9.15
CA ALA A 452 11.61 -9.99 8.57
C ALA A 452 11.50 -11.13 9.59
N SER A 453 12.55 -11.37 10.37
CA SER A 453 12.52 -12.39 11.42
C SER A 453 11.46 -12.08 12.47
N LEU A 454 11.36 -10.83 12.95
CA LEU A 454 10.32 -10.40 13.91
C LEU A 454 8.90 -10.66 13.40
N THR A 455 8.62 -10.38 12.13
CA THR A 455 7.29 -10.63 11.56
C THR A 455 7.01 -12.12 11.42
N VAL A 456 7.99 -12.90 10.95
CA VAL A 456 7.87 -14.36 10.87
C VAL A 456 7.62 -14.97 12.26
N ILE A 457 8.31 -14.50 13.30
CA ILE A 457 8.15 -14.98 14.69
C ILE A 457 6.74 -14.69 15.23
N VAL A 458 6.22 -13.47 15.03
CA VAL A 458 4.88 -13.12 15.49
C VAL A 458 3.81 -13.95 14.80
N VAL A 459 3.95 -14.15 13.48
CA VAL A 459 3.04 -15.00 12.71
C VAL A 459 3.17 -16.46 13.16
N LEU A 460 4.39 -16.97 13.31
CA LEU A 460 4.65 -18.34 13.74
C LEU A 460 4.12 -18.57 15.15
N ALA A 461 4.22 -17.61 16.07
CA ALA A 461 3.65 -17.67 17.42
C ALA A 461 2.12 -17.75 17.40
N ALA A 462 1.48 -16.92 16.57
CA ALA A 462 0.03 -16.93 16.40
C ALA A 462 -0.50 -18.25 15.81
N VAL A 463 0.29 -18.89 14.93
CA VAL A 463 -0.05 -20.21 14.34
C VAL A 463 0.32 -21.38 15.26
N THR A 464 1.43 -21.31 16.00
CA THR A 464 1.86 -22.38 16.92
C THR A 464 0.98 -22.49 18.14
N TYR A 465 0.45 -21.40 18.67
CA TYR A 465 -0.42 -21.41 19.85
C TYR A 465 -1.64 -22.35 19.72
N PRO A 466 -2.47 -22.28 18.67
CA PRO A 466 -3.61 -23.20 18.50
C PRO A 466 -3.17 -24.65 18.26
N VAL A 467 -2.00 -24.88 17.63
CA VAL A 467 -1.48 -26.25 17.42
C VAL A 467 -1.04 -26.86 18.75
N ILE A 468 -0.37 -26.06 19.59
CA ILE A 468 0.10 -26.46 20.93
C ILE A 468 -1.06 -26.71 21.89
N SER A 469 -2.13 -25.91 21.81
CA SER A 469 -3.28 -26.05 22.70
C SER A 469 -4.16 -27.26 22.39
N ILE A 470 -4.11 -27.77 21.15
CA ILE A 470 -4.92 -28.90 20.69
C ILE A 470 -4.12 -30.22 20.71
N ALA A 471 -2.80 -30.17 20.51
CA ALA A 471 -1.98 -31.38 20.42
C ALA A 471 -1.68 -31.99 21.81
N PRO A 472 -1.86 -33.32 22.00
CA PRO A 472 -1.38 -34.05 23.18
C PRO A 472 0.15 -34.25 23.13
N ALA A 473 0.89 -33.21 22.79
CA ALA A 473 2.34 -33.27 22.67
C ALA A 473 3.01 -33.15 24.04
N SER A 474 4.20 -33.75 24.16
CA SER A 474 4.98 -33.74 25.39
C SER A 474 5.27 -32.28 25.82
N PRO A 475 5.10 -31.92 27.11
CA PRO A 475 5.30 -30.56 27.62
C PRO A 475 6.69 -29.98 27.27
N PHE A 476 7.69 -30.84 27.09
CA PHE A 476 9.04 -30.47 26.65
C PHE A 476 9.08 -29.74 25.29
N ALA A 477 8.29 -30.18 24.31
CA ALA A 477 8.26 -29.55 22.98
C ALA A 477 7.60 -28.16 23.03
N HIS A 478 6.54 -28.01 23.84
CA HIS A 478 5.87 -26.73 24.06
C HIS A 478 6.78 -25.71 24.77
N SER A 479 7.52 -26.16 25.78
CA SER A 479 8.52 -25.34 26.46
C SER A 479 9.63 -24.91 25.52
N LEU A 480 10.17 -25.79 24.67
CA LEU A 480 11.20 -25.44 23.69
C LEU A 480 10.71 -24.42 22.65
N ILE A 481 9.49 -24.59 22.13
CA ILE A 481 8.91 -23.64 21.15
C ILE A 481 8.74 -22.24 21.78
N LEU A 482 8.22 -22.17 23.00
CA LEU A 482 8.08 -20.91 23.73
C LEU A 482 9.44 -20.30 24.09
N ILE A 483 10.43 -21.11 24.46
CA ILE A 483 11.80 -20.67 24.74
C ILE A 483 12.45 -20.10 23.46
N PHE A 484 12.29 -20.75 22.31
CA PHE A 484 12.82 -20.21 21.04
C PHE A 484 12.11 -18.92 20.63
N LEU A 485 10.78 -18.85 20.72
CA LEU A 485 10.02 -17.62 20.41
C LEU A 485 10.41 -16.45 21.35
N ALA A 486 10.50 -16.71 22.66
CA ALA A 486 10.90 -15.73 23.66
C ALA A 486 12.37 -15.30 23.51
N SER A 487 13.27 -16.25 23.24
CA SER A 487 14.69 -15.97 23.00
C SER A 487 14.88 -15.13 21.74
N THR A 488 14.11 -15.41 20.68
CA THR A 488 14.20 -14.65 19.43
C THR A 488 13.61 -13.24 19.61
N TYR A 489 12.56 -13.07 20.42
CA TYR A 489 12.05 -11.74 20.80
C TYR A 489 13.06 -10.95 21.67
N ALA A 490 13.66 -11.59 22.67
CA ALA A 490 14.65 -10.98 23.56
C ALA A 490 15.92 -10.53 22.81
N VAL A 491 16.41 -11.36 21.89
CA VAL A 491 17.53 -11.02 20.99
C VAL A 491 17.17 -9.86 20.07
N SER A 492 15.87 -9.62 19.81
CA SER A 492 15.41 -8.61 18.86
C SER A 492 15.06 -7.24 19.46
N GLY A 493 14.81 -7.15 20.76
CA GLY A 493 14.36 -5.94 21.44
C GLY A 493 15.47 -5.02 21.99
N SER A 494 16.72 -5.48 22.10
CA SER A 494 17.77 -4.80 22.89
C SER A 494 18.65 -3.79 22.13
N LEU A 495 18.30 -3.41 20.91
CA LEU A 495 19.13 -2.48 20.14
C LEU A 495 18.86 -1.01 20.52
N ARG A 496 19.64 -0.54 21.50
CA ARG A 496 19.89 0.87 21.93
C ARG A 496 18.77 1.55 22.72
N PHE A 497 18.87 1.48 24.05
CA PHE A 497 18.45 2.56 24.94
C PHE A 497 19.69 3.08 25.69
N ASP A 498 19.88 4.40 25.73
CA ASP A 498 20.92 5.04 26.54
C ASP A 498 20.74 4.66 28.02
N GLU A 499 21.84 4.23 28.65
CA GLU A 499 21.87 3.54 29.95
C GLU A 499 21.41 4.39 31.15
N GLU A 500 21.37 5.72 31.05
CA GLU A 500 21.21 6.59 32.24
C GLU A 500 19.76 6.90 32.65
N SER A 501 18.77 6.83 31.75
CA SER A 501 17.35 7.10 32.09
C SER A 501 16.48 5.84 32.19
N ALA A 502 17.07 4.66 32.00
CA ALA A 502 16.34 3.42 31.83
C ALA A 502 15.85 2.81 33.16
N GLY A 503 16.58 2.96 34.27
CA GLY A 503 16.34 2.17 35.50
C GLY A 503 14.92 2.29 36.10
N GLU A 504 14.46 3.52 36.38
CA GLU A 504 13.16 3.73 37.04
C GLU A 504 11.97 3.51 36.11
N THR A 505 12.09 3.88 34.82
CA THR A 505 11.04 3.63 33.84
C THR A 505 10.91 2.15 33.50
N LEU A 506 12.02 1.38 33.51
CA LEU A 506 11.99 -0.06 33.30
C LEU A 506 11.30 -0.78 34.46
N ALA A 507 11.50 -0.34 35.70
CA ALA A 507 10.87 -0.95 36.88
C ALA A 507 9.34 -0.78 36.87
N HIS A 508 8.84 0.43 36.60
CA HIS A 508 7.39 0.68 36.52
C HIS A 508 6.73 -0.01 35.33
N VAL A 509 7.42 -0.07 34.19
CA VAL A 509 6.95 -0.80 33.01
C VAL A 509 6.94 -2.31 33.30
N SER A 510 7.98 -2.85 33.94
CA SER A 510 8.03 -4.27 34.32
C SER A 510 6.94 -4.67 35.32
N LEU A 511 6.62 -3.80 36.30
CA LEU A 511 5.55 -4.03 37.27
C LEU A 511 4.17 -4.00 36.59
N ALA A 512 3.95 -3.05 35.68
CA ALA A 512 2.72 -2.97 34.90
C ALA A 512 2.54 -4.20 33.99
N TYR A 513 3.62 -4.68 33.36
CA TYR A 513 3.60 -5.89 32.55
C TYR A 513 3.42 -7.15 33.38
N THR A 514 4.02 -7.27 34.56
CA THR A 514 3.82 -8.43 35.45
C THR A 514 2.40 -8.47 35.99
N LEU A 515 1.84 -7.35 36.45
CA LEU A 515 0.44 -7.26 36.86
C LEU A 515 -0.51 -7.57 35.70
N ALA A 516 -0.28 -6.99 34.51
CA ALA A 516 -1.07 -7.32 33.33
C ALA A 516 -0.98 -8.81 32.97
N SER A 517 0.21 -9.41 33.05
CA SER A 517 0.38 -10.85 32.79
C SER A 517 -0.32 -11.73 33.82
N LEU A 518 -0.32 -11.34 35.10
CA LEU A 518 -1.03 -12.06 36.17
C LEU A 518 -2.53 -12.03 35.95
N PHE A 519 -3.09 -10.86 35.59
CA PHE A 519 -4.51 -10.71 35.28
C PHE A 519 -4.90 -11.39 33.96
N VAL A 520 -4.00 -11.44 32.98
CA VAL A 520 -4.19 -12.24 31.75
C VAL A 520 -4.21 -13.72 32.08
N VAL A 521 -3.29 -14.22 32.92
CA VAL A 521 -3.29 -15.62 33.38
C VAL A 521 -4.59 -15.94 34.13
N GLN A 522 -5.05 -15.05 35.01
CA GLN A 522 -6.32 -15.22 35.71
C GLN A 522 -7.52 -15.20 34.77
N ALA A 523 -7.54 -14.31 33.78
CA ALA A 523 -8.57 -14.29 32.74
C ALA A 523 -8.54 -15.57 31.89
N ILE A 524 -7.36 -16.09 31.58
CA ILE A 524 -7.17 -17.32 30.80
C ILE A 524 -7.78 -18.54 31.51
N ILE A 525 -7.67 -18.61 32.84
CA ILE A 525 -8.26 -19.70 33.64
C ILE A 525 -9.81 -19.68 33.54
N HIS A 526 -10.40 -18.50 33.32
CA HIS A 526 -11.84 -18.27 33.31
C HIS A 526 -12.42 -17.92 31.93
N LEU A 527 -11.73 -18.24 30.84
CA LEU A 527 -12.12 -17.89 29.45
C LEU A 527 -13.41 -18.55 28.93
N ARG A 528 -14.29 -19.06 29.81
CA ARG A 528 -15.60 -19.58 29.42
C ARG A 528 -16.57 -18.42 29.18
N VAL A 529 -17.23 -18.47 28.04
CA VAL A 529 -18.30 -17.53 27.67
C VAL A 529 -19.37 -17.56 28.77
N GLY A 530 -19.72 -16.38 29.31
CA GLY A 530 -20.69 -16.23 30.38
C GLY A 530 -20.18 -16.49 31.80
N ASP A 531 -18.87 -16.69 32.02
CA ASP A 531 -18.34 -16.86 33.38
C ASP A 531 -18.49 -15.55 34.19
N PRO A 532 -19.21 -15.55 35.33
CA PRO A 532 -19.36 -14.36 36.17
C PRO A 532 -18.04 -13.84 36.74
N LEU A 533 -17.02 -14.71 36.86
CA LEU A 533 -15.71 -14.33 37.41
C LEU A 533 -14.89 -13.44 36.48
N LEU A 534 -15.28 -13.30 35.20
CA LEU A 534 -14.65 -12.37 34.24
C LEU A 534 -15.00 -10.89 34.51
N LEU A 535 -16.03 -10.60 35.31
CA LEU A 535 -16.41 -9.22 35.63
C LEU A 535 -15.32 -8.49 36.42
N ALA A 536 -14.74 -9.15 37.43
CA ALA A 536 -13.69 -8.56 38.26
C ALA A 536 -12.45 -8.12 37.45
N PRO A 537 -11.81 -8.97 36.62
CA PRO A 537 -10.69 -8.54 35.79
C PRO A 537 -11.12 -7.52 34.73
N SER A 538 -12.33 -7.59 34.17
CA SER A 538 -12.83 -6.57 33.24
C SER A 538 -12.88 -5.17 33.88
N VAL A 539 -13.44 -5.06 35.10
CA VAL A 539 -13.51 -3.79 35.84
C VAL A 539 -12.11 -3.29 36.22
N VAL A 540 -11.21 -4.17 36.65
CA VAL A 540 -9.82 -3.80 36.98
C VAL A 540 -9.07 -3.26 35.76
N PHE A 541 -9.15 -3.92 34.61
CA PHE A 541 -8.56 -3.42 33.38
C PHE A 541 -9.22 -2.13 32.90
N GLY A 542 -10.54 -2.01 33.03
CA GLY A 542 -11.29 -0.83 32.62
C GLY A 542 -10.90 0.40 33.43
N THR A 543 -10.89 0.27 34.76
CA THR A 543 -10.47 1.34 35.69
C THR A 543 -9.00 1.71 35.46
N THR A 544 -8.11 0.73 35.33
CA THR A 544 -6.69 0.97 35.01
C THR A 544 -6.54 1.70 33.67
N GLY A 545 -7.29 1.30 32.65
CA GLY A 545 -7.29 1.94 31.34
C GLY A 545 -7.70 3.41 31.38
N VAL A 546 -8.78 3.72 32.09
CA VAL A 546 -9.26 5.11 32.30
C VAL A 546 -8.23 5.95 33.07
N LEU A 547 -7.63 5.39 34.12
CA LEU A 547 -6.62 6.09 34.91
C LEU A 547 -5.36 6.40 34.09
N LEU A 548 -4.87 5.44 33.30
CA LEU A 548 -3.71 5.62 32.42
C LEU A 548 -3.99 6.64 31.30
N LEU A 549 -5.19 6.62 30.71
CA LEU A 549 -5.61 7.64 29.74
C LEU A 549 -5.72 9.03 30.40
N GLY A 550 -6.27 9.12 31.61
CA GLY A 550 -6.32 10.37 32.38
C GLY A 550 -4.92 10.90 32.72
N ALA A 551 -3.99 10.01 33.10
CA ALA A 551 -2.59 10.36 33.35
C ALA A 551 -1.92 10.87 32.08
N SER A 552 -2.19 10.27 30.91
CA SER A 552 -1.62 10.72 29.64
C SER A 552 -1.91 12.20 29.34
N LEU A 553 -3.07 12.71 29.75
CA LEU A 553 -3.44 14.11 29.53
C LEU A 553 -2.63 15.09 30.39
N ARG A 554 -2.12 14.66 31.55
CA ARG A 554 -1.40 15.50 32.51
C ARG A 554 0.12 15.45 32.34
N VAL A 555 0.64 14.37 31.78
CA VAL A 555 2.08 14.10 31.70
C VAL A 555 2.74 14.82 30.51
N LYS A 556 4.06 15.06 30.61
CA LYS A 556 4.93 15.66 29.57
C LYS A 556 4.86 14.85 28.26
N ALA A 557 5.17 15.51 27.13
CA ALA A 557 4.92 15.00 25.78
C ALA A 557 5.48 13.58 25.50
N GLN A 558 6.71 13.27 25.94
CA GLN A 558 7.33 11.97 25.67
C GLN A 558 6.68 10.80 26.44
N GLU A 559 6.29 11.02 27.68
CA GLU A 559 5.69 9.98 28.53
C GLU A 559 4.17 9.84 28.27
N ARG A 560 3.50 10.91 27.84
CA ARG A 560 2.09 10.91 27.44
C ARG A 560 1.76 9.77 26.50
N VAL A 561 2.59 9.52 25.50
CA VAL A 561 2.38 8.47 24.49
C VAL A 561 2.37 7.08 25.12
N ARG A 562 3.24 6.83 26.10
CA ARG A 562 3.34 5.52 26.78
C ARG A 562 2.10 5.25 27.62
N TYR A 563 1.71 6.22 28.46
CA TYR A 563 0.49 6.12 29.27
C TYR A 563 -0.76 5.99 28.41
N PHE A 564 -0.82 6.72 27.30
CA PHE A 564 -1.92 6.64 26.35
C PHE A 564 -2.07 5.23 25.74
N ARG A 565 -0.97 4.63 25.27
CA ARG A 565 -0.97 3.27 24.71
C ARG A 565 -1.36 2.21 25.73
N ALA A 566 -0.78 2.28 26.93
CA ALA A 566 -1.08 1.35 28.00
C ALA A 566 -2.56 1.44 28.43
N GLY A 567 -3.09 2.67 28.52
CA GLY A 567 -4.50 2.89 28.83
C GLY A 567 -5.45 2.38 27.75
N LEU A 568 -5.13 2.62 26.48
CA LEU A 568 -5.89 2.12 25.33
C LEU A 568 -5.90 0.59 25.28
N PHE A 569 -4.75 -0.06 25.49
CA PHE A 569 -4.65 -1.52 25.55
C PHE A 569 -5.49 -2.10 26.70
N ALA A 570 -5.38 -1.54 27.90
CA ALA A 570 -6.16 -1.98 29.05
C ALA A 570 -7.68 -1.83 28.82
N LEU A 571 -8.13 -0.76 28.18
CA LEU A 571 -9.55 -0.61 27.80
C LEU A 571 -10.02 -1.66 26.78
N ILE A 572 -9.19 -2.00 25.80
CA ILE A 572 -9.52 -3.04 24.81
C ILE A 572 -9.66 -4.39 25.50
N VAL A 573 -8.73 -4.75 26.39
CA VAL A 573 -8.80 -5.99 27.17
C VAL A 573 -10.06 -5.99 28.06
N ALA A 574 -10.33 -4.88 28.74
CA ALA A 574 -11.54 -4.74 29.57
C ALA A 574 -12.82 -4.97 28.76
N PHE A 575 -12.90 -4.40 27.56
CA PHE A 575 -14.03 -4.56 26.66
C PHE A 575 -14.22 -6.02 26.21
N VAL A 576 -13.14 -6.70 25.82
CA VAL A 576 -13.18 -8.13 25.43
C VAL A 576 -13.67 -8.98 26.61
N LEU A 577 -13.14 -8.75 27.82
CA LEU A 577 -13.57 -9.48 29.01
C LEU A 577 -15.03 -9.20 29.38
N ALA A 578 -15.50 -7.96 29.19
CA ALA A 578 -16.90 -7.59 29.41
C ALA A 578 -17.84 -8.28 28.43
N ALA A 579 -17.46 -8.37 27.16
CA ALA A 579 -18.25 -9.07 26.14
C ALA A 579 -18.29 -10.58 26.39
N LEU A 580 -17.17 -11.18 26.78
CA LEU A 580 -17.12 -12.60 27.18
C LEU A 580 -18.01 -12.87 28.40
N HIS A 581 -17.94 -11.98 29.40
CA HIS A 581 -18.79 -12.04 30.59
C HIS A 581 -20.29 -11.93 30.22
N ALA A 582 -20.63 -11.07 29.25
CA ALA A 582 -22.00 -10.91 28.77
C ALA A 582 -22.53 -12.10 27.95
N GLY A 583 -21.71 -13.13 27.71
CA GLY A 583 -22.11 -14.36 27.04
C GLY A 583 -21.99 -14.32 25.51
N TYR A 584 -21.30 -13.33 24.94
CA TYR A 584 -21.02 -13.30 23.51
C TYR A 584 -19.90 -14.28 23.16
N ASP A 585 -20.08 -15.13 22.17
CA ASP A 585 -19.04 -16.05 21.75
C ASP A 585 -18.07 -15.32 20.79
N PRO A 586 -16.75 -15.28 21.07
CA PRO A 586 -15.79 -14.55 20.25
C PRO A 586 -15.71 -15.04 18.80
N VAL A 587 -16.14 -16.27 18.50
CA VAL A 587 -16.14 -16.81 17.14
C VAL A 587 -17.41 -16.44 16.38
N SER A 588 -18.58 -16.63 17.00
CA SER A 588 -19.87 -16.31 16.36
C SER A 588 -20.18 -14.82 16.33
N ASP A 589 -19.67 -14.06 17.30
CA ASP A 589 -19.99 -12.64 17.52
C ASP A 589 -18.76 -11.74 17.37
N ILE A 590 -17.76 -12.18 16.59
CA ILE A 590 -16.49 -11.46 16.40
C ILE A 590 -16.68 -9.98 16.02
N GLU A 591 -17.74 -9.67 15.25
CA GLU A 591 -18.10 -8.31 14.84
C GLU A 591 -18.35 -7.38 16.04
N LEU A 592 -18.94 -7.93 17.11
CA LEU A 592 -19.24 -7.21 18.35
C LEU A 592 -17.96 -6.88 19.13
N TYR A 593 -16.96 -7.77 19.06
CA TYR A 593 -15.66 -7.59 19.69
C TYR A 593 -14.78 -6.60 18.93
N THR A 594 -14.76 -6.68 17.61
CA THR A 594 -13.79 -5.93 16.80
C THR A 594 -14.28 -4.56 16.41
N SER A 595 -15.57 -4.38 16.10
CA SER A 595 -16.07 -3.10 15.55
C SER A 595 -15.94 -1.92 16.52
N PRO A 596 -16.30 -2.04 17.81
CA PRO A 596 -16.15 -0.93 18.77
C PRO A 596 -14.69 -0.58 19.02
N VAL A 597 -13.83 -1.60 19.14
CA VAL A 597 -12.38 -1.44 19.27
C VAL A 597 -11.81 -0.74 18.04
N ALA A 598 -12.22 -1.16 16.85
CA ALA A 598 -11.79 -0.58 15.59
C ALA A 598 -12.17 0.90 15.46
N ILE A 599 -13.43 1.25 15.80
CA ILE A 599 -13.92 2.64 15.80
C ILE A 599 -13.12 3.47 16.81
N LEU A 600 -12.88 2.94 18.01
CA LEU A 600 -12.07 3.61 19.03
C LEU A 600 -10.65 3.89 18.53
N LEU A 601 -9.99 2.89 17.92
CA LEU A 601 -8.64 3.03 17.35
C LEU A 601 -8.59 4.09 16.24
N LEU A 602 -9.56 4.08 15.33
CA LEU A 602 -9.66 5.06 14.24
C LEU A 602 -9.90 6.47 14.78
N PHE A 603 -10.80 6.62 15.77
CA PHE A 603 -11.11 7.89 16.41
C PHE A 603 -9.91 8.47 17.14
N VAL A 604 -9.24 7.65 17.94
CA VAL A 604 -8.00 8.00 18.63
C VAL A 604 -6.93 8.46 17.65
N ALA A 605 -6.71 7.70 16.58
CA ALA A 605 -5.68 8.03 15.61
C ALA A 605 -6.01 9.32 14.85
N TYR A 606 -7.30 9.55 14.56
CA TYR A 606 -7.79 10.80 13.98
C TYR A 606 -7.55 12.01 14.89
N LEU A 607 -7.88 11.90 16.18
CA LEU A 607 -7.62 12.94 17.15
C LEU A 607 -6.11 13.20 17.32
N GLY A 608 -5.30 12.15 17.37
CA GLY A 608 -3.84 12.26 17.47
C GLY A 608 -3.22 12.97 16.26
N LEU A 609 -3.70 12.67 15.05
CA LEU A 609 -3.27 13.38 13.83
C LEU A 609 -3.68 14.85 13.83
N ARG A 610 -4.84 15.17 14.41
CA ARG A 610 -5.32 16.56 14.52
C ARG A 610 -4.64 17.33 15.65
N GLY A 611 -4.23 16.64 16.71
CA GLY A 611 -3.77 17.20 17.97
C GLY A 611 -2.32 17.68 18.03
N SER A 612 -1.64 17.84 16.89
CA SER A 612 -0.19 18.15 16.78
C SER A 612 0.75 17.16 17.49
N TRP A 613 0.36 15.89 17.62
CA TRP A 613 1.20 14.83 18.19
C TRP A 613 2.24 14.35 17.16
N ILE A 614 3.05 15.29 16.65
CA ILE A 614 3.99 15.10 15.54
C ILE A 614 5.04 14.04 15.87
N GLU A 615 5.42 13.92 17.15
CA GLU A 615 6.40 12.94 17.62
C GLU A 615 5.92 11.48 17.47
N SER A 616 4.62 11.24 17.27
CA SER A 616 4.01 9.90 17.22
C SER A 616 3.36 9.53 15.89
N ALA A 617 3.79 10.15 14.78
CA ALA A 617 3.18 9.92 13.47
C ALA A 617 3.14 8.42 13.05
N TRP A 618 4.16 7.65 13.42
CA TRP A 618 4.21 6.20 13.15
C TRP A 618 3.14 5.42 13.91
N ASP A 619 2.91 5.74 15.19
CA ASP A 619 1.91 5.06 16.01
C ASP A 619 0.50 5.36 15.53
N MET A 620 0.24 6.62 15.20
CA MET A 620 -1.06 7.02 14.64
C MET A 620 -1.31 6.30 13.31
N SER A 621 -0.26 6.12 12.49
CA SER A 621 -0.38 5.30 11.28
C SER A 621 -0.70 3.84 11.61
N LEU A 622 -0.05 3.24 12.61
CA LEU A 622 -0.33 1.85 13.02
C LEU A 622 -1.76 1.69 13.56
N LEU A 623 -2.22 2.62 14.39
CA LEU A 623 -3.59 2.63 14.92
C LEU A 623 -4.64 2.77 13.80
N LEU A 624 -4.36 3.59 12.78
CA LEU A 624 -5.23 3.68 11.61
C LEU A 624 -5.28 2.37 10.81
N TRP A 625 -4.15 1.70 10.61
CA TRP A 625 -4.13 0.39 9.94
C TRP A 625 -4.87 -0.66 10.75
N ALA A 626 -4.54 -0.80 12.04
CA ALA A 626 -5.17 -1.77 12.92
C ALA A 626 -6.68 -1.53 13.04
N GLY A 627 -7.10 -0.29 13.27
CA GLY A 627 -8.51 0.07 13.34
C GLY A 627 -9.25 -0.18 12.02
N SER A 628 -8.65 0.14 10.87
CA SER A 628 -9.30 -0.13 9.57
C SER A 628 -9.48 -1.63 9.33
N VAL A 629 -8.46 -2.44 9.64
CA VAL A 629 -8.48 -3.90 9.47
C VAL A 629 -9.49 -4.54 10.42
N LEU A 630 -9.49 -4.15 11.70
CA LEU A 630 -10.42 -4.69 12.70
C LEU A 630 -11.88 -4.33 12.40
N LEU A 631 -12.14 -3.20 11.74
CA LEU A 631 -13.49 -2.84 11.31
C LEU A 631 -13.94 -3.67 10.11
N ALA A 632 -13.10 -3.77 9.07
CA ALA A 632 -13.51 -4.33 7.78
C ALA A 632 -13.38 -5.86 7.70
N ALA A 633 -12.29 -6.43 8.21
CA ALA A 633 -11.95 -7.84 7.97
C ALA A 633 -12.93 -8.82 8.63
N PRO A 634 -13.38 -8.63 9.89
CA PRO A 634 -14.31 -9.56 10.53
C PRO A 634 -15.70 -9.56 9.87
N LEU A 635 -16.22 -8.37 9.55
CA LEU A 635 -17.48 -8.21 8.79
C LEU A 635 -17.39 -8.91 7.42
N LEU A 636 -16.29 -8.67 6.70
CA LEU A 636 -16.03 -9.30 5.40
C LEU A 636 -15.93 -10.83 5.52
N LEU A 637 -15.15 -11.34 6.48
CA LEU A 637 -14.98 -12.78 6.65
C LEU A 637 -16.29 -13.48 6.99
N HIS A 638 -17.14 -12.89 7.83
CA HIS A 638 -18.46 -13.44 8.13
C HIS A 638 -19.41 -13.37 6.94
N ALA A 639 -19.48 -12.24 6.23
CA ALA A 639 -20.27 -12.15 5.00
C ALA A 639 -19.83 -13.20 3.97
N LEU A 640 -18.52 -13.36 3.77
CA LEU A 640 -17.95 -14.40 2.91
C LEU A 640 -18.23 -15.82 3.42
N GLN A 641 -18.16 -16.07 4.73
CA GLN A 641 -18.44 -17.39 5.32
C GLN A 641 -19.89 -17.80 5.07
N TYR A 642 -20.87 -16.94 5.39
CA TYR A 642 -22.28 -17.25 5.19
C TYR A 642 -22.60 -17.52 3.72
N ARG A 643 -21.98 -16.75 2.83
CA ARG A 643 -22.23 -16.84 1.40
C ARG A 643 -21.49 -17.98 0.71
N LEU A 644 -20.20 -18.19 0.99
CA LEU A 644 -19.36 -19.16 0.29
C LEU A 644 -19.34 -20.53 0.95
N LEU A 645 -19.44 -20.59 2.28
CA LEU A 645 -19.34 -21.86 3.03
C LEU A 645 -20.71 -22.41 3.41
N LEU A 646 -21.65 -21.55 3.81
CA LEU A 646 -22.97 -21.99 4.25
C LEU A 646 -24.04 -21.92 3.15
N ASP A 647 -23.77 -21.21 2.05
CA ASP A 647 -24.75 -20.92 0.98
C ASP A 647 -26.07 -20.33 1.53
N VAL A 648 -25.98 -19.56 2.63
CA VAL A 648 -27.13 -18.92 3.27
C VAL A 648 -27.06 -17.41 3.03
N PRO A 649 -28.12 -16.79 2.45
CA PRO A 649 -28.17 -15.35 2.30
C PRO A 649 -28.20 -14.63 3.65
N ALA A 650 -27.24 -13.72 3.89
CA ALA A 650 -27.16 -12.90 5.09
C ALA A 650 -27.19 -11.39 4.74
N PRO A 651 -28.31 -10.85 4.22
CA PRO A 651 -28.37 -9.51 3.62
C PRO A 651 -27.97 -8.39 4.59
N TRP A 652 -28.26 -8.55 5.87
CA TRP A 652 -27.88 -7.57 6.88
C TRP A 652 -26.37 -7.49 7.06
N ARG A 653 -25.68 -8.65 7.07
CA ARG A 653 -24.22 -8.72 7.22
C ARG A 653 -23.52 -8.18 5.98
N ASP A 654 -24.01 -8.53 4.79
CA ASP A 654 -23.54 -7.96 3.52
C ASP A 654 -23.65 -6.43 3.53
N LEU A 655 -24.80 -5.91 3.97
CA LEU A 655 -25.04 -4.48 4.06
C LEU A 655 -24.08 -3.81 5.07
N MET A 656 -23.85 -4.42 6.23
CA MET A 656 -22.91 -3.90 7.23
C MET A 656 -21.48 -3.88 6.69
N ALA A 657 -21.02 -4.94 6.02
CA ALA A 657 -19.70 -5.01 5.41
C ALA A 657 -19.53 -3.97 4.29
N LEU A 658 -20.53 -3.80 3.42
CA LEU A 658 -20.56 -2.74 2.40
C LEU A 658 -20.55 -1.34 3.02
N CYS A 659 -21.35 -1.09 4.06
CA CYS A 659 -21.40 0.20 4.74
C CYS A 659 -20.07 0.53 5.42
N ALA A 660 -19.48 -0.43 6.14
CA ALA A 660 -18.21 -0.24 6.83
C ALA A 660 -17.05 0.01 5.85
N SER A 661 -16.97 -0.77 4.77
CA SER A 661 -15.94 -0.61 3.75
C SER A 661 -16.08 0.73 3.01
N LEU A 662 -17.31 1.14 2.65
CA LEU A 662 -17.58 2.44 2.04
C LEU A 662 -17.25 3.60 3.01
N ALA A 663 -17.63 3.47 4.28
CA ALA A 663 -17.31 4.46 5.31
C ALA A 663 -15.80 4.66 5.47
N LEU A 664 -15.02 3.57 5.47
CA LEU A 664 -13.54 3.64 5.49
C LEU A 664 -12.96 4.32 4.25
N VAL A 665 -13.50 4.04 3.06
CA VAL A 665 -13.09 4.72 1.82
C VAL A 665 -13.37 6.21 1.93
N ILE A 666 -14.59 6.60 2.29
CA ILE A 666 -14.99 8.01 2.41
C ILE A 666 -14.13 8.70 3.47
N PHE A 667 -14.03 8.12 4.67
CA PHE A 667 -13.25 8.67 5.77
C PHE A 667 -11.77 8.84 5.38
N GLY A 668 -11.16 7.80 4.81
CA GLY A 668 -9.77 7.87 4.37
C GLY A 668 -9.53 8.86 3.24
N VAL A 669 -10.48 9.02 2.31
CA VAL A 669 -10.35 9.96 1.20
C VAL A 669 -10.53 11.40 1.67
N VAL A 670 -11.51 11.68 2.53
CA VAL A 670 -11.77 13.01 3.12
C VAL A 670 -10.57 13.47 3.95
N GLU A 671 -10.02 12.58 4.77
CA GLU A 671 -8.91 12.89 5.68
C GLU A 671 -7.52 12.62 5.08
N ARG A 672 -7.45 12.16 3.82
CA ARG A 672 -6.20 11.73 3.13
C ARG A 672 -5.41 10.65 3.88
N LEU A 673 -6.10 9.79 4.61
CA LEU A 673 -5.53 8.69 5.36
C LEU A 673 -5.40 7.47 4.46
N ARG A 674 -4.16 7.02 4.21
CA ARG A 674 -3.92 5.90 3.29
C ARG A 674 -4.53 4.58 3.78
N ALA A 675 -4.46 4.31 5.09
CA ALA A 675 -4.86 3.02 5.63
C ALA A 675 -6.37 2.74 5.49
N PRO A 676 -7.29 3.65 5.91
CA PRO A 676 -8.73 3.44 5.70
C PRO A 676 -9.12 3.32 4.23
N VAL A 677 -8.51 4.10 3.33
CA VAL A 677 -8.79 4.00 1.88
C VAL A 677 -8.40 2.63 1.33
N ILE A 678 -7.19 2.16 1.63
CA ILE A 678 -6.70 0.89 1.08
C ILE A 678 -7.56 -0.25 1.61
N ILE A 679 -7.73 -0.34 2.94
CA ILE A 679 -8.49 -1.44 3.57
C ILE A 679 -9.96 -1.41 3.17
N GLY A 680 -10.59 -0.22 3.22
CA GLY A 680 -11.98 -0.04 2.80
C GLY A 680 -12.19 -0.41 1.33
N ALA A 681 -11.30 0.05 0.43
CA ALA A 681 -11.42 -0.26 -1.00
C ALA A 681 -11.19 -1.76 -1.28
N THR A 682 -10.25 -2.41 -0.59
CA THR A 682 -10.04 -3.85 -0.74
C THR A 682 -11.23 -4.66 -0.22
N ALA A 683 -11.79 -4.30 0.94
CA ALA A 683 -12.95 -4.98 1.49
C ALA A 683 -14.18 -4.79 0.61
N LEU A 684 -14.42 -3.55 0.16
CA LEU A 684 -15.50 -3.23 -0.77
C LEU A 684 -15.37 -4.03 -2.08
N ALA A 685 -14.16 -4.12 -2.64
CA ALA A 685 -13.92 -4.88 -3.86
C ALA A 685 -14.17 -6.39 -3.67
N LEU A 686 -13.75 -6.96 -2.54
CA LEU A 686 -13.99 -8.37 -2.22
C LEU A 686 -15.48 -8.67 -2.00
N GLU A 687 -16.19 -7.81 -1.28
CA GLU A 687 -17.64 -7.92 -1.10
C GLU A 687 -18.39 -7.85 -2.42
N LEU A 688 -18.11 -6.81 -3.22
CA LEU A 688 -18.74 -6.62 -4.52
C LEU A 688 -18.45 -7.79 -5.47
N SER A 689 -17.24 -8.36 -5.41
CA SER A 689 -16.88 -9.55 -6.18
C SER A 689 -17.64 -10.77 -5.69
N SER A 690 -17.73 -10.98 -4.38
CA SER A 690 -18.49 -12.07 -3.77
C SER A 690 -19.97 -12.01 -4.12
N LEU A 691 -20.56 -10.81 -4.05
CA LEU A 691 -21.94 -10.53 -4.46
C LEU A 691 -22.19 -10.80 -5.94
N ALA A 692 -21.22 -10.47 -6.80
CA ALA A 692 -21.34 -10.71 -8.23
C ALA A 692 -21.19 -12.20 -8.60
N LEU A 693 -20.31 -12.93 -7.90
CA LEU A 693 -19.97 -14.31 -8.22
C LEU A 693 -20.94 -15.33 -7.62
N THR A 694 -21.50 -15.05 -6.44
CA THR A 694 -22.43 -15.98 -5.78
C THR A 694 -23.85 -15.78 -6.29
N SER A 695 -24.63 -16.87 -6.31
CA SER A 695 -26.07 -16.81 -6.55
C SER A 695 -26.76 -16.18 -5.36
N VAL A 696 -26.81 -14.85 -5.32
CA VAL A 696 -27.64 -14.14 -4.34
C VAL A 696 -29.09 -14.60 -4.52
N ASP A 697 -29.67 -15.16 -3.46
CA ASP A 697 -31.08 -15.49 -3.41
C ASP A 697 -31.91 -14.23 -3.73
N TRP A 698 -32.70 -14.34 -4.80
CA TRP A 698 -33.23 -13.25 -5.62
C TRP A 698 -34.19 -12.29 -4.91
N VAL A 699 -34.61 -12.66 -3.70
CA VAL A 699 -35.57 -11.93 -2.86
C VAL A 699 -34.96 -10.67 -2.23
N GLN A 700 -33.63 -10.47 -2.31
CA GLN A 700 -32.95 -9.32 -1.71
C GLN A 700 -33.05 -8.01 -2.53
N ILE A 701 -34.28 -7.53 -2.76
CA ILE A 701 -34.56 -6.23 -3.38
C ILE A 701 -33.80 -5.05 -2.70
N PRO A 702 -33.70 -4.97 -1.35
CA PRO A 702 -33.05 -3.84 -0.69
C PRO A 702 -31.58 -3.67 -1.08
N LEU A 703 -30.84 -4.78 -1.23
CA LEU A 703 -29.42 -4.76 -1.56
C LEU A 703 -29.18 -4.26 -3.00
N LYS A 704 -30.03 -4.71 -3.94
CA LYS A 704 -30.01 -4.27 -5.36
C LYS A 704 -30.24 -2.76 -5.46
N VAL A 705 -31.29 -2.28 -4.81
CA VAL A 705 -31.65 -0.85 -4.80
C VAL A 705 -30.54 -0.04 -4.14
N TYR A 706 -29.98 -0.51 -3.04
CA TYR A 706 -28.87 0.16 -2.35
C TYR A 706 -27.64 0.31 -3.25
N LEU A 707 -27.18 -0.76 -3.91
CA LEU A 707 -25.99 -0.71 -4.77
C LEU A 707 -26.17 0.24 -5.97
N ILE A 708 -27.31 0.16 -6.66
CA ILE A 708 -27.60 1.01 -7.81
C ILE A 708 -27.74 2.47 -7.37
N SER A 709 -28.57 2.75 -6.37
CA SER A 709 -28.82 4.12 -5.92
C SER A 709 -27.58 4.78 -5.34
N THR A 710 -26.82 4.07 -4.49
CA THR A 710 -25.58 4.58 -3.88
C THR A 710 -24.49 4.76 -4.92
N GLY A 711 -24.29 3.78 -5.82
CA GLY A 711 -23.31 3.88 -6.91
C GLY A 711 -23.62 5.03 -7.87
N ALA A 712 -24.88 5.18 -8.28
CA ALA A 712 -25.33 6.29 -9.10
C ALA A 712 -25.20 7.64 -8.41
N LEU A 713 -25.54 7.73 -7.12
CA LEU A 713 -25.40 8.95 -6.33
C LEU A 713 -23.93 9.38 -6.23
N ILE A 714 -23.01 8.46 -5.91
CA ILE A 714 -21.57 8.76 -5.84
C ILE A 714 -21.06 9.26 -7.21
N LEU A 715 -21.43 8.58 -8.30
CA LEU A 715 -21.05 9.01 -9.65
C LEU A 715 -21.62 10.37 -10.00
N LEU A 716 -22.87 10.65 -9.65
CA LEU A 716 -23.53 11.92 -9.95
C LEU A 716 -22.90 13.07 -9.17
N ILE A 717 -22.77 12.93 -7.85
CA ILE A 717 -22.21 14.02 -7.02
C ILE A 717 -20.78 14.31 -7.48
N TRP A 718 -19.97 13.29 -7.79
CA TRP A 718 -18.58 13.51 -8.18
C TRP A 718 -18.37 13.90 -9.63
N GLY A 719 -19.21 13.41 -10.55
CA GLY A 719 -19.26 13.93 -11.92
C GLY A 719 -19.61 15.43 -11.91
N LEU A 720 -20.52 15.86 -11.04
CA LEU A 720 -20.83 17.28 -10.84
C LEU A 720 -19.68 18.05 -10.21
N LEU A 721 -18.98 17.48 -9.23
CA LEU A 721 -17.78 18.12 -8.65
C LEU A 721 -16.66 18.25 -9.67
N GLU A 722 -16.44 17.24 -10.51
CA GLU A 722 -15.44 17.28 -11.58
C GLU A 722 -15.79 18.36 -12.60
N PHE A 723 -17.05 18.40 -13.03
CA PHE A 723 -17.55 19.44 -13.95
C PHE A 723 -17.40 20.85 -13.36
N ARG A 724 -17.66 21.01 -12.06
CA ARG A 724 -17.49 22.29 -11.35
C ARG A 724 -16.08 22.55 -10.85
N HIS A 725 -15.14 21.61 -10.97
CA HIS A 725 -13.80 21.73 -10.40
C HIS A 725 -13.08 22.99 -10.93
N GLU A 726 -13.16 23.24 -12.24
CA GLU A 726 -12.60 24.46 -12.83
C GLU A 726 -13.26 25.73 -12.28
N GLN A 727 -14.57 25.71 -12.07
CA GLN A 727 -15.30 26.84 -11.50
C GLN A 727 -14.88 27.10 -10.04
N ILE A 728 -14.72 26.03 -9.26
CA ILE A 728 -14.27 26.10 -7.85
C ILE A 728 -12.85 26.65 -7.77
N LEU A 729 -11.94 26.21 -8.64
CA LEU A 729 -10.58 26.75 -8.71
C LEU A 729 -10.58 28.25 -9.05
N ARG A 730 -11.34 28.67 -10.07
CA ARG A 730 -11.46 30.09 -10.43
C ARG A 730 -12.06 30.93 -9.30
N VAL A 731 -13.07 30.42 -8.59
CA VAL A 731 -13.65 31.11 -7.42
C VAL A 731 -12.61 31.25 -6.30
N ARG A 732 -11.78 30.22 -6.08
CA ARG A 732 -10.73 30.25 -5.07
C ARG A 732 -9.60 31.22 -5.44
N GLU A 733 -9.16 31.25 -6.69
CA GLU A 733 -8.19 32.22 -7.18
C GLU A 733 -8.69 33.64 -6.95
N ARG A 734 -9.94 33.94 -7.34
CA ARG A 734 -10.57 35.24 -7.06
C ARG A 734 -10.66 35.58 -5.56
N LEU A 735 -10.92 34.60 -4.70
CA LEU A 735 -10.94 34.81 -3.25
C LEU A 735 -9.55 35.04 -2.66
N ASN A 736 -8.52 34.37 -3.19
CA ASN A 736 -7.14 34.59 -2.79
C ASN A 736 -6.65 35.97 -3.24
N GLU A 737 -6.93 36.37 -4.49
CA GLU A 737 -6.67 37.72 -4.99
C GLU A 737 -7.33 38.77 -4.08
N ARG A 738 -8.63 38.61 -3.76
CA ARG A 738 -9.33 39.52 -2.84
C ARG A 738 -8.68 39.57 -1.44
N ARG A 739 -8.15 38.45 -0.94
CA ARG A 739 -7.46 38.40 0.35
C ARG A 739 -6.08 39.06 0.30
N GLU A 740 -5.36 38.90 -0.79
CA GLU A 740 -4.06 39.54 -1.02
C GLU A 740 -4.25 41.05 -1.14
N THR A 741 -5.20 41.51 -1.97
CA THR A 741 -5.56 42.93 -2.07
C THR A 741 -6.04 43.51 -0.73
N ALA A 742 -6.80 42.73 0.07
CA ALA A 742 -7.20 43.17 1.40
C ALA A 742 -6.00 43.29 2.35
N ARG A 743 -5.03 42.36 2.29
CA ARG A 743 -3.80 42.43 3.10
C ARG A 743 -2.91 43.59 2.70
N GLU A 744 -2.77 43.86 1.40
CA GLU A 744 -2.03 45.02 0.89
C GLU A 744 -2.67 46.32 1.42
N ARG A 745 -3.99 46.48 1.28
CA ARG A 745 -4.70 47.66 1.82
C ARG A 745 -4.60 47.79 3.34
N PHE A 746 -4.67 46.68 4.08
CA PHE A 746 -4.47 46.71 5.53
C PHE A 746 -3.02 47.02 5.92
N GLY A 747 -2.06 46.61 5.08
CA GLY A 747 -0.65 46.94 5.24
C GLY A 747 -0.36 48.41 4.95
N GLU A 748 -0.98 48.99 3.92
CA GLU A 748 -0.92 50.43 3.61
C GLU A 748 -1.55 51.29 4.71
N TRP A 749 -2.58 50.78 5.40
CA TRP A 749 -3.24 51.48 6.50
C TRP A 749 -2.41 51.55 7.78
N ARG A 750 -1.47 50.61 7.97
CA ARG A 750 -0.63 50.50 9.17
C ARG A 750 0.69 51.22 8.98
#